data_AF-I1JHJ8-F1
#
_entry.id   AF-I1JHJ8-F1
#
_cell.length_a   1.000
_cell.length_b   1.000
_cell.length_c   1.000
_cell.angle_alpha   90.00
_cell.angle_beta   90.00
_cell.angle_gamma   90.00
#
_symmetry.space_group_name_H-M   'P 1'
#
loop_
_entity.id
_entity.type
_entity.pdbx_description
1 polymer ?
#
loop_
_entity_poly.entity_id
_entity_poly.type
_entity_poly.pdbx_seq_one_letter_code
_entity_poly.pdbx_strand_id
1 'polypeptide(L)'
;MNPSTLTPSHTHRPLLLPSPFHTRRRRFKVSLPRCSSSSAASSPPPPPPPPPQRPPKDLKGIDVLVDKLSPPARLATSAVIVAGAAAAGYGLGSRFGGSRYAALGGAVALGAAGGAAAYALNAAAPQVAAVNLHNYVAAFDDPSKLKKEEIEAIASKYGVSKQDEAFKTEICHIYSEFVSSVLPPGGEELKGDEVDRIVSFKNSLGIDDPDAAAMHMEIGRKFFRQRLEVGDRDADVEQRRAFQKLIYVSNLVFGDASSFLLPWKRVFKVTDSQIEVAVRDNAQRLFASKLKSVGRDIDAEKLVALRKEQQLCRLSDELAENLFRDHTRKLVEENISEANRILKSRTKAVPGATQAIAELDKVLAFNNLLISFKNHPDVDRFARGVGPISLVGGEYDGDRKIEDLKLLYRAYVSDALSGGRMEDDKLAALNQLRNIFGLGKREAEAISLDVTSKVYRKRLAQAAADGELEMADSKAAFLQNLCDELHFDPQKASELHEEIYRQKLQRCVADGELNEEDVAALLRMRVMLCIPQQIVEAAHSDICGSLFEKVVKEAIASGVDGYDAEIQKSVRKAAHGLRLTREVAMSIASKAVRKIFINYIKRARAAGNRTESAKELKKMIAFNTLVVTNLVEDIKGESTDISSEEPVKEDITQTDDEEWESLQTLKKIRPNKELTEKLGKPGQTEITLKDDLPERDRTDLYKTYLLYCLTGEVTRVPFGAQITTKKDDSEYLLLNQLGGILGLSSQEIVEVHRGLAEQAFRQQAEVILADGQLTKARVEQLNNLQKQVGLPQEYAQKIIKSITTTKMAAAIETAVTQGRLNMKQIRELKEADVDLDSMVSENLRETLFKKTVDDIFSSGTGEFDTEEVYEKIPSDLNINKEKARGVVHELAKGRLSNSLIQAVSLLRQRNQQGVVSSLNDLLACDKAVPSQPVSWEVPEELSDLYTIYLKSNPTPENLSRLQYLLGINDSTAAALREIGDRLLNTTAEEEKFVF
;
A
#
# COMPACT_ATOMS: atom_id res chain seq x y z
N MET A 1 -11.09 0.79 -7.89
CA MET A 1 -12.39 0.10 -7.75
C MET A 1 -12.81 0.22 -6.30
N ASN A 2 -13.66 1.19 -5.97
CA ASN A 2 -14.02 1.53 -4.58
C ASN A 2 -15.40 0.95 -4.22
N PRO A 3 -15.49 0.02 -3.26
CA PRO A 3 -16.76 -0.50 -2.78
C PRO A 3 -17.28 0.42 -1.66
N SER A 4 -18.17 1.33 -2.01
CA SER A 4 -18.84 2.22 -1.06
C SER A 4 -20.28 2.46 -1.49
N THR A 5 -21.04 1.39 -1.70
CA THR A 5 -22.46 1.46 -2.09
C THR A 5 -23.25 0.33 -1.44
N LEU A 6 -23.42 0.37 -0.12
CA LEU A 6 -24.45 -0.41 0.59
C LEU A 6 -25.04 0.47 1.70
N THR A 7 -25.89 1.42 1.31
CA THR A 7 -26.77 2.15 2.22
C THR A 7 -28.03 1.29 2.49
N PRO A 8 -28.32 0.95 3.76
CA PRO A 8 -29.52 0.19 4.11
C PRO A 8 -30.73 1.13 4.15
N SER A 9 -31.78 0.75 3.41
CA SER A 9 -33.05 1.46 3.35
C SER A 9 -33.85 1.25 4.65
N HIS A 10 -33.99 2.35 5.40
CA HIS A 10 -34.90 2.48 6.54
C HIS A 10 -36.35 2.43 6.06
N THR A 11 -37.06 1.31 6.25
CA THR A 11 -38.53 1.28 6.18
C THR A 11 -39.13 1.42 7.57
N HIS A 12 -39.61 2.63 7.83
CA HIS A 12 -40.39 3.03 8.99
C HIS A 12 -41.64 2.17 9.16
N ARG A 13 -41.79 1.50 10.31
CA ARG A 13 -43.10 1.08 10.84
C ARG A 13 -43.36 1.81 12.16
N PRO A 14 -44.24 2.82 12.18
CA PRO A 14 -44.79 3.38 13.40
C PRO A 14 -46.12 2.68 13.69
N LEU A 15 -46.33 2.21 14.92
CA LEU A 15 -47.64 2.19 15.58
C LEU A 15 -47.42 1.93 17.06
N LEU A 16 -47.22 3.05 17.75
CA LEU A 16 -47.35 3.20 19.20
C LEU A 16 -48.82 3.00 19.57
N LEU A 17 -49.09 2.10 20.52
CA LEU A 17 -50.27 2.16 21.37
C LEU A 17 -49.82 2.02 22.84
N PRO A 18 -50.09 3.03 23.69
CA PRO A 18 -49.55 3.11 25.04
C PRO A 18 -50.53 2.61 26.12
N SER A 19 -49.94 2.37 27.31
CA SER A 19 -50.51 2.59 28.65
C SER A 19 -51.13 1.35 29.38
N PRO A 20 -51.25 1.38 30.72
CA PRO A 20 -50.27 0.67 31.57
C PRO A 20 -50.92 -0.18 32.69
N PHE A 21 -50.57 -1.46 32.79
CA PHE A 21 -50.94 -2.26 33.96
C PHE A 21 -49.89 -2.12 35.07
N HIS A 22 -50.29 -1.40 36.12
CA HIS A 22 -49.58 -1.24 37.39
C HIS A 22 -49.21 -2.60 38.02
N THR A 23 -47.95 -3.03 37.89
CA THR A 23 -47.42 -4.14 38.68
C THR A 23 -46.83 -3.62 39.99
N ARG A 24 -47.54 -3.89 41.09
CA ARG A 24 -47.14 -3.60 42.47
C ARG A 24 -45.76 -4.23 42.75
N ARG A 25 -44.79 -3.36 43.09
CA ARG A 25 -43.49 -3.71 43.69
C ARG A 25 -43.67 -4.60 44.93
N ARG A 26 -43.43 -5.91 44.82
CA ARG A 26 -43.11 -6.75 46.00
C ARG A 26 -41.59 -6.78 46.15
N ARG A 27 -41.09 -6.17 47.23
CA ARG A 27 -39.68 -6.21 47.65
C ARG A 27 -39.30 -7.66 47.95
N PHE A 28 -38.37 -8.21 47.18
CA PHE A 28 -37.69 -9.46 47.50
C PHE A 28 -36.75 -9.22 48.67
N LYS A 29 -36.99 -9.90 49.80
CA LYS A 29 -36.00 -10.01 50.88
C LYS A 29 -34.93 -11.00 50.42
N VAL A 30 -33.77 -10.47 50.06
CA VAL A 30 -32.56 -11.25 49.78
C VAL A 30 -32.03 -11.76 51.12
N SER A 31 -32.28 -13.02 51.44
CA SER A 31 -31.62 -13.72 52.54
C SER A 31 -30.28 -14.24 52.04
N LEU A 32 -29.19 -13.58 52.47
CA LEU A 32 -27.82 -14.04 52.27
C LEU A 32 -27.60 -15.35 53.07
N PRO A 33 -27.09 -16.42 52.45
CA PRO A 33 -26.84 -17.68 53.12
C PRO A 33 -25.65 -17.52 54.07
N ARG A 34 -25.89 -17.71 55.36
CA ARG A 34 -24.87 -17.70 56.42
C ARG A 34 -24.04 -18.98 56.29
N CYS A 35 -22.79 -18.85 55.82
CA CYS A 35 -21.79 -19.91 55.87
C CYS A 35 -21.47 -20.24 57.34
N SER A 36 -22.15 -21.24 57.90
CA SER A 36 -21.73 -21.89 59.13
C SER A 36 -20.82 -23.06 58.76
N SER A 37 -19.51 -22.83 58.88
CA SER A 37 -18.48 -23.86 58.85
C SER A 37 -18.60 -24.75 60.10
N SER A 38 -19.54 -25.69 60.11
CA SER A 38 -19.54 -26.78 61.07
C SER A 38 -19.02 -28.02 60.37
N SER A 39 -17.81 -28.41 60.74
CA SER A 39 -17.13 -29.67 60.43
C SER A 39 -17.92 -30.86 60.99
N ALA A 40 -19.11 -31.09 60.47
CA ALA A 40 -19.86 -32.31 60.71
C ALA A 40 -19.43 -33.28 59.62
N ALA A 41 -18.67 -34.30 60.02
CA ALA A 41 -18.35 -35.46 59.20
C ALA A 41 -19.62 -35.87 58.45
N SER A 42 -19.60 -35.71 57.13
CA SER A 42 -20.70 -36.10 56.27
C SER A 42 -20.84 -37.61 56.38
N SER A 43 -21.75 -38.07 57.24
CA SER A 43 -22.26 -39.43 57.16
C SER A 43 -22.74 -39.62 55.72
N PRO A 44 -22.32 -40.69 55.04
CA PRO A 44 -22.72 -40.94 53.66
C PRO A 44 -24.26 -40.87 53.57
N PRO A 45 -24.81 -40.28 52.49
CA PRO A 45 -26.25 -40.25 52.30
C PRO A 45 -26.79 -41.68 52.46
N PRO A 46 -27.96 -41.85 53.11
CA PRO A 46 -28.57 -43.16 53.23
C PRO A 46 -28.66 -43.78 51.83
N PRO A 47 -28.38 -45.09 51.70
CA PRO A 47 -28.47 -45.76 50.42
C PRO A 47 -29.85 -45.47 49.83
N PRO A 48 -29.93 -45.18 48.51
CA PRO A 48 -31.21 -44.99 47.86
C PRO A 48 -32.10 -46.19 48.19
N PRO A 49 -33.41 -45.96 48.46
CA PRO A 49 -34.33 -47.06 48.71
C PRO A 49 -34.21 -48.08 47.57
N PRO A 50 -34.30 -49.38 47.87
CA PRO A 50 -34.28 -50.39 46.83
C PRO A 50 -35.33 -50.03 45.76
N PRO A 51 -35.02 -50.24 44.46
CA PRO A 51 -35.96 -49.93 43.39
C PRO A 51 -37.32 -50.55 43.74
N PRO A 52 -38.43 -49.83 43.54
CA PRO A 52 -39.75 -50.33 43.93
C PRO A 52 -39.96 -51.69 43.28
N GLN A 53 -40.01 -52.74 44.10
CA GLN A 53 -40.35 -54.07 43.64
C GLN A 53 -41.72 -54.00 42.95
N ARG A 54 -41.83 -54.61 41.77
CA ARG A 54 -43.09 -54.62 41.02
C ARG A 54 -44.20 -55.18 41.90
N PRO A 55 -45.33 -54.47 42.04
CA PRO A 55 -46.43 -54.97 42.85
C PRO A 55 -47.00 -56.24 42.18
N PRO A 56 -47.10 -57.38 42.89
CA PRO A 56 -47.71 -58.58 42.34
C PRO A 56 -49.17 -58.30 41.98
N LYS A 57 -49.62 -58.84 40.84
CA LYS A 57 -51.00 -58.78 40.37
C LYS A 57 -51.80 -59.96 40.94
N ASP A 58 -52.94 -59.66 41.53
CA ASP A 58 -53.85 -60.68 42.08
C ASP A 58 -54.76 -61.29 41.01
N LEU A 59 -54.95 -62.62 41.07
CA LEU A 59 -55.92 -63.37 40.28
C LEU A 59 -57.33 -63.19 40.86
N LYS A 60 -58.36 -62.96 40.01
CA LYS A 60 -59.73 -62.64 40.46
C LYS A 60 -60.77 -63.67 39.99
N GLY A 61 -61.70 -64.05 40.86
CA GLY A 61 -62.86 -64.87 40.49
C GLY A 61 -62.50 -66.22 39.84
N ILE A 62 -62.93 -66.44 38.59
CA ILE A 62 -62.65 -67.67 37.81
C ILE A 62 -61.15 -67.84 37.50
N ASP A 63 -60.36 -66.76 37.50
CA ASP A 63 -58.92 -66.80 37.23
C ASP A 63 -58.18 -67.74 38.19
N VAL A 64 -58.61 -67.79 39.45
CA VAL A 64 -58.04 -68.67 40.49
C VAL A 64 -58.31 -70.15 40.19
N LEU A 65 -59.44 -70.47 39.56
CA LEU A 65 -59.76 -71.83 39.12
C LEU A 65 -58.94 -72.21 37.89
N VAL A 66 -58.82 -71.27 36.93
CA VAL A 66 -58.05 -71.46 35.70
C VAL A 66 -56.57 -71.66 35.98
N ASP A 67 -56.01 -70.94 36.96
CA ASP A 67 -54.59 -71.06 37.35
C ASP A 67 -54.19 -72.47 37.81
N LYS A 68 -55.14 -73.20 38.42
CA LYS A 68 -54.94 -74.56 38.94
C LYS A 68 -55.10 -75.65 37.89
N LEU A 69 -55.67 -75.34 36.72
CA LEU A 69 -56.06 -76.33 35.72
C LEU A 69 -55.17 -76.26 34.48
N SER A 70 -54.50 -77.39 34.17
CA SER A 70 -53.77 -77.56 32.92
C SER A 70 -54.69 -77.53 31.69
N PRO A 71 -54.20 -77.29 30.46
CA PRO A 71 -55.05 -77.17 29.28
C PRO A 71 -55.98 -78.40 29.05
N PRO A 72 -55.51 -79.66 29.16
CA PRO A 72 -56.39 -80.82 29.06
C PRO A 72 -57.44 -80.88 30.17
N ALA A 73 -57.05 -80.52 31.40
CA ALA A 73 -57.96 -80.49 32.54
C ALA A 73 -59.04 -79.40 32.39
N ARG A 74 -58.70 -78.23 31.84
CA ARG A 74 -59.68 -77.17 31.52
C ARG A 74 -60.68 -77.62 30.47
N LEU A 75 -60.23 -78.26 29.40
CA LEU A 75 -61.12 -78.82 28.38
C LEU A 75 -62.05 -79.88 28.96
N ALA A 76 -61.54 -80.80 29.77
CA ALA A 76 -62.36 -81.80 30.45
C ALA A 76 -63.39 -81.15 31.40
N THR A 77 -62.97 -80.17 32.20
CA THR A 77 -63.86 -79.42 33.11
C THR A 77 -64.94 -78.68 32.32
N SER A 78 -64.58 -78.09 31.19
CA SER A 78 -65.51 -77.39 30.31
C SER A 78 -66.56 -78.32 29.69
N ALA A 79 -66.15 -79.52 29.26
CA ALA A 79 -67.05 -80.55 28.74
C ALA A 79 -68.03 -81.04 29.83
N VAL A 80 -67.56 -81.19 31.07
CA VAL A 80 -68.41 -81.55 32.22
C VAL A 80 -69.42 -80.45 32.52
N ILE A 81 -69.01 -79.17 32.48
CA ILE A 81 -69.92 -78.03 32.69
C ILE A 81 -71.03 -78.00 31.64
N VAL A 82 -70.68 -78.18 30.35
CA VAL A 82 -71.66 -78.19 29.25
C VAL A 82 -72.59 -79.39 29.35
N ALA A 83 -72.06 -80.59 29.55
CA ALA A 83 -72.85 -81.81 29.68
C ALA A 83 -73.78 -81.75 30.90
N GLY A 84 -73.27 -81.28 32.05
CA GLY A 84 -74.04 -81.09 33.26
C GLY A 84 -75.15 -80.05 33.10
N ALA A 85 -74.88 -78.93 32.46
CA ALA A 85 -75.87 -77.89 32.21
C ALA A 85 -76.94 -78.32 31.19
N ALA A 86 -76.55 -79.03 30.12
CA ALA A 86 -77.50 -79.58 29.15
C ALA A 86 -78.40 -80.66 29.79
N ALA A 87 -77.83 -81.55 30.61
CA ALA A 87 -78.60 -82.54 31.36
C ALA A 87 -79.56 -81.90 32.36
N ALA A 88 -79.11 -80.86 33.09
CA ALA A 88 -79.97 -80.09 33.99
C ALA A 88 -81.07 -79.34 33.24
N GLY A 89 -80.75 -78.75 32.09
CA GLY A 89 -81.71 -78.08 31.21
C GLY A 89 -82.76 -79.02 30.66
N TYR A 90 -82.36 -80.24 30.27
CA TYR A 90 -83.28 -81.28 29.83
C TYR A 90 -84.26 -81.65 30.94
N GLY A 91 -83.74 -81.89 32.15
CA GLY A 91 -84.55 -82.22 33.32
C GLY A 91 -85.53 -81.12 33.72
N LEU A 92 -85.09 -79.85 33.71
CA LEU A 92 -85.94 -78.70 34.05
C LEU A 92 -86.99 -78.44 32.97
N GLY A 93 -86.63 -78.53 31.69
CA GLY A 93 -87.56 -78.40 30.56
C GLY A 93 -88.63 -79.50 30.58
N SER A 94 -88.26 -80.75 30.89
CA SER A 94 -89.21 -81.86 31.08
C SER A 94 -90.18 -81.61 32.24
N ARG A 95 -89.68 -81.08 33.37
CA ARG A 95 -90.50 -80.84 34.57
C ARG A 95 -91.47 -79.66 34.42
N PHE A 96 -91.03 -78.55 33.84
CA PHE A 96 -91.84 -77.32 33.78
C PHE A 96 -92.66 -77.17 32.50
N GLY A 97 -92.16 -77.64 31.35
CA GLY A 97 -92.86 -77.48 30.07
C GLY A 97 -93.65 -78.70 29.59
N GLY A 98 -93.55 -79.85 30.28
CA GLY A 98 -94.37 -81.05 30.06
C GLY A 98 -94.24 -81.75 28.71
N SER A 99 -93.48 -81.21 27.76
CA SER A 99 -93.30 -81.76 26.40
C SER A 99 -91.83 -82.06 26.10
N ARG A 100 -91.59 -82.99 25.15
CA ARG A 100 -90.22 -83.28 24.68
C ARG A 100 -89.53 -82.06 24.06
N TYR A 101 -90.30 -81.17 23.40
CA TYR A 101 -89.76 -79.92 22.86
C TYR A 101 -89.32 -78.96 23.96
N ALA A 102 -90.04 -78.89 25.08
CA ALA A 102 -89.63 -78.09 26.23
C ALA A 102 -88.39 -78.66 26.93
N ALA A 103 -88.28 -79.99 27.04
CA ALA A 103 -87.06 -80.67 27.51
C ALA A 103 -85.85 -80.35 26.63
N LEU A 104 -86.01 -80.48 25.31
CA LEU A 104 -84.97 -80.14 24.35
C LEU A 104 -84.61 -78.65 24.42
N GLY A 105 -85.62 -77.77 24.50
CA GLY A 105 -85.44 -76.32 24.62
C GLY A 105 -84.72 -75.91 25.91
N GLY A 106 -85.06 -76.54 27.04
CA GLY A 106 -84.37 -76.34 28.31
C GLY A 106 -82.92 -76.82 28.27
N ALA A 107 -82.67 -77.98 27.66
CA ALA A 107 -81.32 -78.51 27.45
C ALA A 107 -80.48 -77.59 26.58
N VAL A 108 -81.06 -77.02 25.52
CA VAL A 108 -80.41 -76.03 24.66
C VAL A 108 -80.12 -74.74 25.43
N ALA A 109 -81.08 -74.22 26.22
CA ALA A 109 -80.92 -72.98 26.96
C ALA A 109 -79.83 -73.06 28.06
N LEU A 110 -79.89 -74.08 28.92
CA LEU A 110 -78.84 -74.26 29.94
C LEU A 110 -77.55 -74.82 29.35
N GLY A 111 -77.61 -75.65 28.32
CA GLY A 111 -76.43 -76.07 27.57
C GLY A 111 -75.69 -74.87 26.96
N ALA A 112 -76.42 -73.86 26.46
CA ALA A 112 -75.84 -72.59 26.02
C ALA A 112 -75.25 -71.78 27.19
N ALA A 113 -75.89 -71.77 28.36
CA ALA A 113 -75.33 -71.12 29.56
C ALA A 113 -74.06 -71.84 30.08
N GLY A 114 -74.06 -73.17 30.09
CA GLY A 114 -72.88 -73.99 30.40
C GLY A 114 -71.78 -73.81 29.34
N GLY A 115 -72.16 -73.68 28.07
CA GLY A 115 -71.28 -73.30 26.97
C GLY A 115 -70.66 -71.93 27.18
N ALA A 116 -71.43 -70.94 27.65
CA ALA A 116 -70.92 -69.62 27.98
C ALA A 116 -69.96 -69.64 29.19
N ALA A 117 -70.24 -70.45 30.22
CA ALA A 117 -69.35 -70.61 31.38
C ALA A 117 -68.04 -71.35 31.00
N ALA A 118 -68.14 -72.41 30.19
CA ALA A 118 -67.02 -73.13 29.61
C ALA A 118 -66.16 -72.22 28.71
N TYR A 119 -66.81 -71.37 27.91
CA TYR A 119 -66.15 -70.36 27.11
C TYR A 119 -65.43 -69.35 28.00
N ALA A 120 -66.07 -68.80 29.04
CA ALA A 120 -65.45 -67.87 29.98
C ALA A 120 -64.23 -68.48 30.69
N LEU A 121 -64.30 -69.75 31.09
CA LEU A 121 -63.19 -70.47 31.73
C LEU A 121 -61.98 -70.63 30.81
N ASN A 122 -62.19 -70.89 29.52
CA ASN A 122 -61.09 -70.98 28.56
C ASN A 122 -60.60 -69.59 28.10
N ALA A 123 -61.51 -68.61 27.97
CA ALA A 123 -61.19 -67.23 27.57
C ALA A 123 -60.37 -66.47 28.63
N ALA A 124 -60.44 -66.86 29.91
CA ALA A 124 -59.63 -66.28 30.97
C ALA A 124 -58.15 -66.75 30.96
N ALA A 125 -57.81 -67.82 30.23
CA ALA A 125 -56.47 -68.41 30.30
C ALA A 125 -55.32 -67.49 29.86
N PRO A 126 -55.44 -66.72 28.76
CA PRO A 126 -54.41 -65.74 28.39
C PRO A 126 -54.20 -64.67 29.45
N GLN A 127 -55.27 -64.22 30.11
CA GLN A 127 -55.20 -63.24 31.18
C GLN A 127 -54.48 -63.80 32.42
N VAL A 128 -54.79 -65.04 32.81
CA VAL A 128 -54.11 -65.73 33.91
C VAL A 128 -52.63 -65.96 33.60
N ALA A 129 -52.30 -66.34 32.36
CA ALA A 129 -50.91 -66.48 31.92
C ALA A 129 -50.16 -65.15 31.98
N ALA A 130 -50.80 -64.05 31.58
CA ALA A 130 -50.24 -62.70 31.66
C ALA A 130 -49.95 -62.28 33.12
N VAL A 131 -50.91 -62.46 34.02
CA VAL A 131 -50.72 -62.17 35.46
C VAL A 131 -49.57 -62.99 36.05
N ASN A 132 -49.50 -64.27 35.72
CA ASN A 132 -48.41 -65.13 36.20
C ASN A 132 -47.05 -64.77 35.61
N LEU A 133 -47.00 -64.37 34.33
CA LEU A 133 -45.77 -63.85 33.73
C LEU A 133 -45.32 -62.56 34.42
N HIS A 134 -46.26 -61.64 34.68
CA HIS A 134 -45.97 -60.40 35.42
C HIS A 134 -45.34 -60.71 36.79
N ASN A 135 -45.99 -61.60 37.54
CA ASN A 135 -45.54 -61.99 38.88
C ASN A 135 -44.20 -62.75 38.85
N TYR A 136 -43.97 -63.56 37.81
CA TYR A 136 -42.71 -64.26 37.62
C TYR A 136 -41.56 -63.27 37.37
N VAL A 137 -41.74 -62.31 36.45
CA VAL A 137 -40.71 -61.30 36.17
C VAL A 137 -40.53 -60.36 37.37
N ALA A 138 -41.59 -60.03 38.10
CA ALA A 138 -41.53 -59.23 39.32
C ALA A 138 -40.67 -59.86 40.42
N ALA A 139 -40.47 -61.19 40.40
CA ALA A 139 -39.61 -61.90 41.34
C ALA A 139 -38.11 -61.80 41.01
N PHE A 140 -37.73 -61.30 39.82
CA PHE A 140 -36.33 -61.10 39.45
C PHE A 140 -35.89 -59.67 39.80
N ASP A 141 -34.87 -59.57 40.66
CA ASP A 141 -34.19 -58.29 40.89
C ASP A 141 -33.41 -57.82 39.66
N ASP A 142 -32.85 -58.77 38.91
CA ASP A 142 -32.07 -58.51 37.69
C ASP A 142 -32.75 -59.16 36.47
N PRO A 143 -33.34 -58.35 35.57
CA PRO A 143 -34.08 -58.85 34.41
C PRO A 143 -33.20 -59.59 33.39
N SER A 144 -31.88 -59.38 33.42
CA SER A 144 -30.94 -60.04 32.49
C SER A 144 -30.85 -61.55 32.69
N LYS A 145 -31.32 -62.06 33.84
CA LYS A 145 -31.29 -63.50 34.18
C LYS A 145 -32.42 -64.29 33.56
N LEU A 146 -33.42 -63.62 32.98
CA LEU A 146 -34.58 -64.28 32.37
C LEU A 146 -34.17 -65.07 31.13
N LYS A 147 -34.69 -66.30 31.02
CA LYS A 147 -34.46 -67.15 29.86
C LYS A 147 -35.73 -67.31 29.02
N LYS A 148 -35.52 -67.42 27.71
CA LYS A 148 -36.60 -67.67 26.73
C LYS A 148 -37.40 -68.94 27.03
N GLU A 149 -36.71 -69.98 27.47
CA GLU A 149 -37.29 -71.28 27.84
C GLU A 149 -38.30 -71.16 29.00
N GLU A 150 -38.03 -70.29 29.97
CA GLU A 150 -38.90 -70.09 31.15
C GLU A 150 -40.22 -69.42 30.76
N ILE A 151 -40.15 -68.47 29.83
CA ILE A 151 -41.34 -67.76 29.33
C ILE A 151 -42.19 -68.69 28.45
N GLU A 152 -41.55 -69.54 27.65
CA GLU A 152 -42.23 -70.58 26.87
C GLU A 152 -42.83 -71.66 27.78
N ALA A 153 -42.20 -71.97 28.91
CA ALA A 153 -42.77 -72.85 29.93
C ALA A 153 -44.03 -72.24 30.57
N ILE A 154 -44.04 -70.94 30.86
CA ILE A 154 -45.24 -70.25 31.35
C ILE A 154 -46.36 -70.27 30.30
N ALA A 155 -46.04 -69.95 29.05
CA ALA A 155 -47.03 -69.96 27.96
C ALA A 155 -47.64 -71.36 27.76
N SER A 156 -46.80 -72.40 27.72
CA SER A 156 -47.23 -73.80 27.58
C SER A 156 -48.01 -74.33 28.78
N LYS A 157 -47.68 -73.92 30.02
CA LYS A 157 -48.45 -74.25 31.24
C LYS A 157 -49.92 -73.88 31.11
N TYR A 158 -50.22 -72.76 30.46
CA TYR A 158 -51.58 -72.30 30.23
C TYR A 158 -52.09 -72.58 28.79
N GLY A 159 -51.32 -73.25 27.94
CA GLY A 159 -51.72 -73.52 26.55
C GLY A 159 -52.00 -72.24 25.75
N VAL A 160 -51.31 -71.15 26.10
CA VAL A 160 -51.45 -69.81 25.52
C VAL A 160 -50.32 -69.60 24.52
N SER A 161 -50.61 -68.93 23.42
CA SER A 161 -49.63 -68.53 22.41
C SER A 161 -49.06 -67.15 22.73
N LYS A 162 -47.83 -66.87 22.27
CA LYS A 162 -47.26 -65.51 22.31
C LYS A 162 -48.09 -64.49 21.51
N GLN A 163 -48.96 -64.96 20.62
CA GLN A 163 -49.85 -64.13 19.81
C GLN A 163 -51.18 -63.80 20.50
N ASP A 164 -51.49 -64.41 21.64
CA ASP A 164 -52.70 -64.06 22.40
C ASP A 164 -52.61 -62.62 22.93
N GLU A 165 -53.67 -61.84 22.73
CA GLU A 165 -53.69 -60.40 22.96
C GLU A 165 -53.29 -60.01 24.39
N ALA A 166 -53.88 -60.64 25.40
CA ALA A 166 -53.59 -60.34 26.81
C ALA A 166 -52.15 -60.68 27.20
N PHE A 167 -51.64 -61.82 26.73
CA PHE A 167 -50.28 -62.29 27.05
C PHE A 167 -49.23 -61.44 26.33
N LYS A 168 -49.45 -61.14 25.05
CA LYS A 168 -48.60 -60.24 24.26
C LYS A 168 -48.54 -58.83 24.87
N THR A 169 -49.68 -58.29 25.30
CA THR A 169 -49.75 -56.97 25.95
C THR A 169 -48.90 -56.91 27.21
N GLU A 170 -48.89 -57.97 28.02
CA GLU A 170 -48.06 -58.02 29.22
C GLU A 170 -46.57 -58.14 28.88
N ILE A 171 -46.19 -58.97 27.91
CA ILE A 171 -44.81 -59.05 27.40
C ILE A 171 -44.32 -57.67 26.95
N CYS A 172 -45.13 -56.97 26.15
CA CYS A 172 -44.88 -55.62 25.67
C CYS A 172 -44.74 -54.62 26.82
N HIS A 173 -45.61 -54.68 27.83
CA HIS A 173 -45.54 -53.84 29.03
C HIS A 173 -44.25 -54.08 29.81
N ILE A 174 -43.89 -55.34 30.08
CA ILE A 174 -42.65 -55.73 30.77
C ILE A 174 -41.43 -55.18 30.04
N TYR A 175 -41.41 -55.27 28.72
CA TYR A 175 -40.33 -54.72 27.89
C TYR A 175 -40.27 -53.19 27.95
N SER A 176 -41.40 -52.51 27.81
CA SER A 176 -41.49 -51.04 27.86
C SER A 176 -40.98 -50.47 29.19
N GLU A 177 -41.35 -51.13 30.29
CA GLU A 177 -40.88 -50.79 31.64
C GLU A 177 -39.37 -51.04 31.79
N PHE A 178 -38.86 -52.17 31.29
CA PHE A 178 -37.43 -52.48 31.31
C PHE A 178 -36.61 -51.45 30.54
N VAL A 179 -36.97 -51.14 29.29
CA VAL A 179 -36.28 -50.13 28.48
C VAL A 179 -36.31 -48.77 29.17
N SER A 180 -37.45 -48.39 29.78
CA SER A 180 -37.56 -47.16 30.56
C SER A 180 -36.65 -47.15 31.80
N SER A 181 -36.40 -48.30 32.41
CA SER A 181 -35.54 -48.44 33.60
C SER A 181 -34.03 -48.46 33.26
N VAL A 182 -33.68 -48.97 32.08
CA VAL A 182 -32.30 -49.03 31.60
C VAL A 182 -31.82 -47.66 31.14
N LEU A 183 -32.71 -46.86 30.54
CA LEU A 183 -32.38 -45.52 30.08
C LEU A 183 -32.17 -44.56 31.25
N PRO A 184 -30.99 -43.93 31.37
CA PRO A 184 -30.73 -42.99 32.45
C PRO A 184 -31.54 -41.70 32.29
N PRO A 185 -31.89 -41.03 33.42
CA PRO A 185 -32.60 -39.74 33.39
C PRO A 185 -31.81 -38.70 32.59
N GLY A 186 -32.47 -37.66 32.09
CA GLY A 186 -31.90 -36.76 31.09
C GLY A 186 -30.60 -36.05 31.53
N GLY A 187 -30.37 -35.87 32.84
CA GLY A 187 -29.14 -35.31 33.39
C GLY A 187 -27.89 -36.19 33.28
N GLU A 188 -28.04 -37.52 33.27
CA GLU A 188 -26.92 -38.48 33.27
C GLU A 188 -26.53 -38.92 31.85
N GLU A 189 -25.31 -39.38 31.62
CA GLU A 189 -24.89 -39.90 30.30
C GLU A 189 -25.21 -41.39 30.16
N LEU A 190 -25.31 -41.89 28.92
CA LEU A 190 -25.36 -43.33 28.67
C LEU A 190 -24.04 -43.96 29.11
N LYS A 191 -24.09 -45.17 29.65
CA LYS A 191 -22.93 -45.95 30.10
C LYS A 191 -22.31 -46.75 28.96
N GLY A 192 -23.11 -47.09 27.95
CA GLY A 192 -22.72 -47.85 26.76
C GLY A 192 -23.16 -49.32 26.80
N ASP A 193 -23.60 -49.84 27.95
CA ASP A 193 -24.11 -51.21 28.12
C ASP A 193 -25.63 -51.31 27.87
N GLU A 194 -26.34 -50.18 27.72
CA GLU A 194 -27.79 -50.16 27.61
C GLU A 194 -28.31 -50.94 26.39
N VAL A 195 -27.65 -50.80 25.25
CA VAL A 195 -28.05 -51.47 24.00
C VAL A 195 -27.96 -52.97 24.14
N ASP A 196 -26.84 -53.47 24.65
CA ASP A 196 -26.61 -54.91 24.83
C ASP A 196 -27.60 -55.51 25.83
N ARG A 197 -27.91 -54.78 26.91
CA ARG A 197 -28.91 -55.18 27.90
C ARG A 197 -30.31 -55.24 27.29
N ILE A 198 -30.68 -54.25 26.47
CA ILE A 198 -31.98 -54.23 25.79
C ILE A 198 -32.09 -55.35 24.76
N VAL A 199 -31.05 -55.57 23.94
CA VAL A 199 -31.04 -56.65 22.94
C VAL A 199 -31.10 -58.02 23.62
N SER A 200 -30.29 -58.24 24.66
CA SER A 200 -30.32 -59.46 25.45
C SER A 200 -31.71 -59.71 26.04
N PHE A 201 -32.31 -58.68 26.66
CA PHE A 201 -33.64 -58.81 27.26
C PHE A 201 -34.76 -59.02 26.23
N LYS A 202 -34.71 -58.33 25.09
CA LYS A 202 -35.63 -58.54 23.96
C LYS A 202 -35.60 -60.00 23.49
N ASN A 203 -34.39 -60.55 23.34
CA ASN A 203 -34.18 -61.92 22.90
C ASN A 203 -34.65 -62.94 23.95
N SER A 204 -34.41 -62.66 25.25
CA SER A 204 -34.92 -63.47 26.35
C SER A 204 -36.44 -63.48 26.39
N LEU A 205 -37.10 -62.32 26.25
CA LEU A 205 -38.56 -62.25 26.17
C LEU A 205 -39.12 -62.91 24.89
N GLY A 206 -38.31 -62.98 23.83
CA GLY A 206 -38.72 -63.47 22.53
C GLY A 206 -39.70 -62.53 21.83
N ILE A 207 -39.47 -61.21 21.97
CA ILE A 207 -40.24 -60.16 21.29
C ILE A 207 -39.67 -59.92 19.90
N ASP A 208 -40.55 -59.85 18.91
CA ASP A 208 -40.18 -59.50 17.53
C ASP A 208 -39.92 -57.99 17.38
N ASP A 209 -39.05 -57.61 16.45
CA ASP A 209 -38.64 -56.21 16.24
C ASP A 209 -39.80 -55.22 16.06
N PRO A 210 -40.90 -55.54 15.33
CA PRO A 210 -42.03 -54.61 15.19
C PRO A 210 -42.73 -54.29 16.50
N ASP A 211 -42.90 -55.29 17.37
CA ASP A 211 -43.55 -55.12 18.67
C ASP A 211 -42.64 -54.37 19.64
N ALA A 212 -41.34 -54.69 19.65
CA ALA A 212 -40.34 -53.95 20.41
C ALA A 212 -40.26 -52.48 19.97
N ALA A 213 -40.29 -52.21 18.65
CA ALA A 213 -40.29 -50.86 18.11
C ALA A 213 -41.56 -50.08 18.48
N ALA A 214 -42.73 -50.74 18.51
CA ALA A 214 -43.96 -50.14 19.00
C ALA A 214 -43.86 -49.72 20.47
N MET A 215 -43.18 -50.51 21.30
CA MET A 215 -42.92 -50.15 22.71
C MET A 215 -41.95 -48.97 22.83
N HIS A 216 -40.89 -48.90 22.03
CA HIS A 216 -40.02 -47.72 22.01
C HIS A 216 -40.80 -46.45 21.61
N MET A 217 -41.79 -46.57 20.71
CA MET A 217 -42.69 -45.47 20.37
C MET A 217 -43.61 -45.06 21.54
N GLU A 218 -44.04 -45.99 22.38
CA GLU A 218 -44.82 -45.69 23.60
C GLU A 218 -44.01 -44.93 24.63
N ILE A 219 -42.75 -45.35 24.85
CA ILE A 219 -41.81 -44.64 25.71
C ILE A 219 -41.56 -43.24 25.14
N GLY A 220 -41.41 -43.13 23.82
CA GLY A 220 -41.31 -41.84 23.12
C GLY A 220 -42.53 -40.94 23.37
N ARG A 221 -43.76 -41.50 23.33
CA ARG A 221 -44.99 -40.77 23.66
C ARG A 221 -45.01 -40.30 25.10
N LYS A 222 -44.49 -41.11 26.03
CA LYS A 222 -44.37 -40.75 27.45
C LYS A 222 -43.41 -39.56 27.63
N PHE A 223 -42.20 -39.61 27.08
CA PHE A 223 -41.26 -38.48 27.14
C PHE A 223 -41.82 -37.22 26.48
N PHE A 224 -42.47 -37.36 25.32
CA PHE A 224 -43.08 -36.22 24.63
C PHE A 224 -44.20 -35.58 25.46
N ARG A 225 -45.03 -36.38 26.13
CA ARG A 225 -46.08 -35.89 27.03
C ARG A 225 -45.49 -35.22 28.27
N GLN A 226 -44.54 -35.87 28.93
CA GLN A 226 -43.86 -35.30 30.10
C GLN A 226 -43.22 -33.95 29.78
N ARG A 227 -42.63 -33.81 28.60
CA ARG A 227 -42.10 -32.53 28.11
C ARG A 227 -43.15 -31.42 27.99
N LEU A 228 -44.38 -31.76 27.61
CA LEU A 228 -45.50 -30.80 27.51
C LEU A 228 -46.11 -30.47 28.88
N GLU A 229 -46.02 -31.41 29.84
CA GLU A 229 -46.53 -31.24 31.21
C GLU A 229 -45.56 -30.44 32.09
N VAL A 230 -44.25 -30.52 31.80
CA VAL A 230 -43.22 -29.76 32.50
C VAL A 230 -43.29 -28.27 32.11
N GLY A 231 -43.47 -27.40 33.11
CA GLY A 231 -43.52 -25.94 32.92
C GLY A 231 -42.16 -25.23 33.01
N ASP A 232 -41.08 -25.94 33.34
CA ASP A 232 -39.74 -25.38 33.52
C ASP A 232 -38.79 -25.70 32.36
N ARG A 233 -37.90 -24.77 32.02
CA ARG A 233 -36.97 -24.89 30.89
C ARG A 233 -35.92 -25.98 31.12
N ASP A 234 -35.38 -26.09 32.32
CA ASP A 234 -34.31 -27.05 32.62
C ASP A 234 -34.84 -28.49 32.53
N ALA A 235 -36.03 -28.72 33.09
CA ALA A 235 -36.71 -30.00 32.97
C ALA A 235 -37.19 -30.30 31.53
N ASP A 236 -37.62 -29.30 30.73
CA ASP A 236 -37.88 -29.51 29.29
C ASP A 236 -36.61 -29.95 28.54
N VAL A 237 -35.46 -29.34 28.82
CA VAL A 237 -34.16 -29.75 28.25
C VAL A 237 -33.80 -31.17 28.67
N GLU A 238 -34.01 -31.52 29.94
CA GLU A 238 -33.78 -32.86 30.45
C GLU A 238 -34.65 -33.91 29.74
N GLN A 239 -35.95 -33.65 29.58
CA GLN A 239 -36.86 -34.54 28.86
C GLN A 239 -36.49 -34.68 27.38
N ARG A 240 -36.03 -33.61 26.74
CA ARG A 240 -35.50 -33.67 25.36
C ARG A 240 -34.26 -34.55 25.27
N ARG A 241 -33.33 -34.46 26.23
CA ARG A 241 -32.15 -35.32 26.28
C ARG A 241 -32.53 -36.79 26.48
N ALA A 242 -33.46 -37.08 27.39
CA ALA A 242 -33.97 -38.43 27.59
C ALA A 242 -34.60 -39.00 26.29
N PHE A 243 -35.40 -38.19 25.59
CA PHE A 243 -35.97 -38.56 24.29
C PHE A 243 -34.91 -38.81 23.21
N GLN A 244 -33.85 -37.97 23.15
CA GLN A 244 -32.74 -38.16 22.22
C GLN A 244 -31.95 -39.45 22.51
N LYS A 245 -31.71 -39.79 23.78
CA LYS A 245 -31.08 -41.07 24.15
C LYS A 245 -31.92 -42.25 23.69
N LEU A 246 -33.23 -42.19 23.89
CA LEU A 246 -34.14 -43.23 23.41
C LEU A 246 -34.04 -43.38 21.89
N ILE A 247 -34.04 -42.29 21.12
CA ILE A 247 -33.85 -42.36 19.66
C ILE A 247 -32.53 -43.06 19.31
N TYR A 248 -31.43 -42.65 19.94
CA TYR A 248 -30.11 -43.23 19.68
C TYR A 248 -30.04 -44.72 20.04
N VAL A 249 -30.50 -45.10 21.23
CA VAL A 249 -30.53 -46.49 21.69
C VAL A 249 -31.44 -47.33 20.79
N SER A 250 -32.62 -46.81 20.40
CA SER A 250 -33.51 -47.49 19.45
C SER A 250 -32.80 -47.75 18.12
N ASN A 251 -32.08 -46.75 17.60
CA ASN A 251 -31.35 -46.87 16.34
C ASN A 251 -30.24 -47.94 16.40
N LEU A 252 -29.59 -48.12 17.56
CA LEU A 252 -28.60 -49.18 17.74
C LEU A 252 -29.22 -50.56 17.97
N VAL A 253 -30.29 -50.65 18.78
CA VAL A 253 -30.99 -51.91 19.07
C VAL A 253 -31.60 -52.54 17.81
N PHE A 254 -32.19 -51.74 16.92
CA PHE A 254 -32.83 -52.22 15.70
C PHE A 254 -31.92 -52.14 14.46
N GLY A 255 -30.74 -51.53 14.58
CA GLY A 255 -29.75 -51.44 13.52
C GLY A 255 -30.28 -50.85 12.21
N ASP A 256 -30.00 -51.52 11.10
CA ASP A 256 -30.28 -51.02 9.74
C ASP A 256 -31.73 -51.25 9.28
N ALA A 257 -32.61 -51.68 10.19
CA ALA A 257 -34.05 -51.70 9.96
C ALA A 257 -34.61 -50.25 10.00
N SER A 258 -34.19 -49.46 9.01
CA SER A 258 -34.45 -48.03 8.81
C SER A 258 -35.95 -47.67 8.82
N SER A 259 -36.83 -48.64 8.56
CA SER A 259 -38.28 -48.48 8.61
C SER A 259 -38.80 -48.15 10.01
N PHE A 260 -38.10 -48.52 11.09
CA PHE A 260 -38.56 -48.30 12.47
C PHE A 260 -38.48 -46.84 12.92
N LEU A 261 -37.66 -46.00 12.29
CA LEU A 261 -37.59 -44.57 12.60
C LEU A 261 -38.64 -43.74 11.83
N LEU A 262 -39.28 -44.28 10.79
CA LEU A 262 -40.32 -43.56 10.02
C LEU A 262 -41.53 -43.13 10.89
N PRO A 263 -42.04 -43.95 11.81
CA PRO A 263 -43.08 -43.53 12.75
C PRO A 263 -42.66 -42.36 13.63
N TRP A 264 -41.39 -42.25 14.00
CA TRP A 264 -40.89 -41.15 14.84
C TRP A 264 -41.05 -39.81 14.15
N LYS A 265 -40.73 -39.76 12.84
CA LYS A 265 -40.93 -38.57 12.01
C LYS A 265 -42.41 -38.18 11.91
N ARG A 266 -43.28 -39.17 11.69
CA ARG A 266 -44.73 -38.94 11.49
C ARG A 266 -45.43 -38.51 12.78
N VAL A 267 -45.15 -39.18 13.89
CA VAL A 267 -45.87 -38.99 15.16
C VAL A 267 -45.33 -37.80 15.95
N PHE A 268 -44.01 -37.68 16.08
CA PHE A 268 -43.37 -36.65 16.91
C PHE A 268 -42.91 -35.43 16.12
N LYS A 269 -43.12 -35.41 14.79
CA LYS A 269 -42.58 -34.41 13.88
C LYS A 269 -41.06 -34.24 14.00
N VAL A 270 -40.37 -35.35 14.29
CA VAL A 270 -38.91 -35.37 14.41
C VAL A 270 -38.30 -35.31 13.01
N THR A 271 -37.40 -34.36 12.78
CA THR A 271 -36.72 -34.22 11.50
C THR A 271 -35.52 -35.15 11.40
N ASP A 272 -35.05 -35.45 10.19
CA ASP A 272 -33.80 -36.21 9.97
C ASP A 272 -32.61 -35.58 10.69
N SER A 273 -32.49 -34.25 10.61
CA SER A 273 -31.46 -33.50 11.33
C SER A 273 -31.52 -33.68 12.85
N GLN A 274 -32.72 -33.82 13.45
CA GLN A 274 -32.84 -34.06 14.88
C GLN A 274 -32.43 -35.48 15.27
N ILE A 275 -32.71 -36.48 14.41
CA ILE A 275 -32.23 -37.86 14.59
C ILE A 275 -30.71 -37.88 14.50
N GLU A 276 -30.14 -37.24 13.49
CA GLU A 276 -28.69 -37.13 13.32
C GLU A 276 -28.04 -36.46 14.52
N VAL A 277 -28.58 -35.34 15.03
CA VAL A 277 -28.08 -34.68 16.24
C VAL A 277 -28.17 -35.60 17.46
N ALA A 278 -29.28 -36.33 17.62
CA ALA A 278 -29.44 -37.27 18.73
C ALA A 278 -28.42 -38.41 18.68
N VAL A 279 -28.18 -38.97 17.49
CA VAL A 279 -27.19 -40.03 17.27
C VAL A 279 -25.80 -39.48 17.52
N ARG A 280 -25.47 -38.35 16.89
CA ARG A 280 -24.18 -37.67 16.99
C ARG A 280 -23.81 -37.35 18.43
N ASP A 281 -24.65 -36.63 19.14
CA ASP A 281 -24.31 -36.09 20.45
C ASP A 281 -24.18 -37.20 21.51
N ASN A 282 -24.99 -38.26 21.44
CA ASN A 282 -24.87 -39.40 22.36
C ASN A 282 -23.65 -40.26 22.04
N ALA A 283 -23.41 -40.56 20.75
CA ALA A 283 -22.22 -41.29 20.32
C ALA A 283 -20.93 -40.53 20.68
N GLN A 284 -20.89 -39.21 20.52
CA GLN A 284 -19.77 -38.38 20.93
C GLN A 284 -19.49 -38.45 22.43
N ARG A 285 -20.52 -38.41 23.29
CA ARG A 285 -20.35 -38.51 24.75
C ARG A 285 -19.82 -39.88 25.18
N LEU A 286 -20.38 -40.96 24.62
CA LEU A 286 -19.89 -42.32 24.87
C LEU A 286 -18.44 -42.50 24.43
N PHE A 287 -18.11 -42.03 23.22
CA PHE A 287 -16.74 -42.12 22.73
C PHE A 287 -15.78 -41.26 23.57
N ALA A 288 -16.18 -40.04 23.93
CA ALA A 288 -15.40 -39.16 24.80
C ALA A 288 -15.19 -39.74 26.20
N SER A 289 -16.17 -40.44 26.78
CA SER A 289 -16.00 -41.10 28.08
C SER A 289 -14.97 -42.24 28.01
N LYS A 290 -14.95 -43.01 26.91
CA LYS A 290 -13.92 -44.01 26.64
C LYS A 290 -12.55 -43.38 26.44
N LEU A 291 -12.44 -42.27 25.70
CA LEU A 291 -11.18 -41.55 25.51
C LEU A 291 -10.59 -41.05 26.84
N LYS A 292 -11.40 -40.59 27.79
CA LYS A 292 -10.93 -40.17 29.12
C LYS A 292 -10.21 -41.29 29.90
N SER A 293 -10.47 -42.56 29.59
CA SER A 293 -9.76 -43.69 30.20
C SER A 293 -8.37 -43.95 29.58
N VAL A 294 -8.09 -43.33 28.43
CA VAL A 294 -6.83 -43.49 27.70
C VAL A 294 -5.89 -42.36 28.10
N GLY A 295 -4.81 -42.72 28.80
CA GLY A 295 -3.74 -41.79 29.17
C GLY A 295 -2.71 -41.57 28.06
N ARG A 296 -1.52 -41.13 28.47
CA ARG A 296 -0.36 -40.88 27.59
C ARG A 296 0.34 -42.18 27.14
N ASP A 297 0.23 -43.25 27.93
CA ASP A 297 0.78 -44.57 27.63
C ASP A 297 -0.19 -45.34 26.72
N ILE A 298 -0.15 -45.01 25.43
CA ILE A 298 -0.99 -45.61 24.40
C ILE A 298 -0.22 -46.73 23.69
N ASP A 299 -0.86 -47.88 23.57
CA ASP A 299 -0.38 -49.02 22.81
C ASP A 299 -1.31 -49.29 21.60
N ALA A 300 -0.84 -50.15 20.68
CA ALA A 300 -1.61 -50.51 19.50
C ALA A 300 -2.94 -51.19 19.86
N GLU A 301 -3.00 -51.96 20.96
CA GLU A 301 -4.20 -52.67 21.39
C GLU A 301 -5.31 -51.71 21.84
N LYS A 302 -4.98 -50.68 22.62
CA LYS A 302 -5.91 -49.61 23.02
C LYS A 302 -6.41 -48.84 21.81
N LEU A 303 -5.56 -48.55 20.81
CA LEU A 303 -6.00 -47.87 19.58
C LEU A 303 -6.99 -48.72 18.77
N VAL A 304 -6.76 -50.04 18.68
CA VAL A 304 -7.69 -50.97 18.04
C VAL A 304 -9.00 -51.08 18.84
N ALA A 305 -8.92 -51.10 20.18
CA ALA A 305 -10.10 -51.12 21.04
C ALA A 305 -10.94 -49.85 20.83
N LEU A 306 -10.32 -48.67 20.80
CA LEU A 306 -11.00 -47.40 20.48
C LEU A 306 -11.66 -47.43 19.11
N ARG A 307 -11.02 -48.02 18.09
CA ARG A 307 -11.63 -48.17 16.76
C ARG A 307 -12.89 -49.03 16.80
N LYS A 308 -12.87 -50.14 17.54
CA LYS A 308 -14.05 -50.99 17.75
C LYS A 308 -15.16 -50.25 18.47
N GLU A 309 -14.85 -49.53 19.54
CA GLU A 309 -15.82 -48.71 20.29
C GLU A 309 -16.46 -47.63 19.42
N GLN A 310 -15.67 -46.98 18.57
CA GLN A 310 -16.17 -46.00 17.59
C GLN A 310 -17.22 -46.63 16.66
N GLN A 311 -16.94 -47.82 16.13
CA GLN A 311 -17.83 -48.57 15.24
C GLN A 311 -19.10 -49.03 15.96
N LEU A 312 -18.98 -49.53 17.19
CA LEU A 312 -20.12 -49.92 18.04
C LEU A 312 -21.05 -48.74 18.32
N CYS A 313 -20.49 -47.57 18.61
CA CYS A 313 -21.27 -46.35 18.83
C CYS A 313 -21.87 -45.75 17.55
N ARG A 314 -21.54 -46.28 16.36
CA ARG A 314 -21.85 -45.71 15.04
C ARG A 314 -21.42 -44.23 14.91
N LEU A 315 -20.28 -43.86 15.50
CA LEU A 315 -19.74 -42.51 15.39
C LEU A 315 -19.00 -42.34 14.05
N SER A 316 -19.25 -41.24 13.35
CA SER A 316 -18.57 -40.95 12.08
C SER A 316 -17.06 -40.78 12.27
N ASP A 317 -16.29 -41.13 11.23
CA ASP A 317 -14.83 -41.07 11.24
C ASP A 317 -14.30 -39.65 11.51
N GLU A 318 -14.94 -38.62 10.93
CA GLU A 318 -14.57 -37.22 11.14
C GLU A 318 -14.73 -36.76 12.59
N LEU A 319 -15.83 -37.16 13.25
CA LEU A 319 -16.09 -36.76 14.63
C LEU A 319 -15.20 -37.53 15.61
N ALA A 320 -14.92 -38.79 15.32
CA ALA A 320 -14.00 -39.59 16.11
C ALA A 320 -12.56 -39.03 16.02
N GLU A 321 -12.13 -38.65 14.83
CA GLU A 321 -10.85 -37.98 14.60
C GLU A 321 -10.72 -36.68 15.39
N ASN A 322 -11.74 -35.83 15.35
CA ASN A 322 -11.76 -34.57 16.11
C ASN A 322 -11.70 -34.82 17.62
N LEU A 323 -12.51 -35.76 18.14
CA LEU A 323 -12.50 -36.09 19.57
C LEU A 323 -11.15 -36.68 20.03
N PHE A 324 -10.53 -37.53 19.20
CA PHE A 324 -9.22 -38.09 19.52
C PHE A 324 -8.14 -37.00 19.54
N ARG A 325 -8.13 -36.10 18.54
CA ARG A 325 -7.22 -34.94 18.51
C ARG A 325 -7.44 -34.00 19.69
N ASP A 326 -8.68 -33.74 20.06
CA ASP A 326 -8.99 -32.90 21.21
C ASP A 326 -8.53 -33.53 22.52
N HIS A 327 -8.61 -34.85 22.64
CA HIS A 327 -8.13 -35.59 23.80
C HIS A 327 -6.61 -35.57 23.91
N THR A 328 -5.89 -35.90 22.83
CA THR A 328 -4.42 -35.87 22.82
C THR A 328 -3.88 -34.47 23.03
N ARG A 329 -4.57 -33.44 22.48
CA ARG A 329 -4.26 -32.03 22.75
C ARG A 329 -4.35 -31.73 24.25
N LYS A 330 -5.47 -32.06 24.90
CA LYS A 330 -5.65 -31.82 26.35
C LYS A 330 -4.57 -32.48 27.21
N LEU A 331 -4.18 -33.71 26.87
CA LEU A 331 -3.09 -34.40 27.58
C LEU A 331 -1.76 -33.64 27.49
N VAL A 332 -1.45 -33.04 26.33
CA VAL A 332 -0.27 -32.21 26.14
C VAL A 332 -0.42 -30.85 26.82
N GLU A 333 -1.61 -30.24 26.77
CA GLU A 333 -1.91 -28.98 27.45
C GLU A 333 -1.70 -29.07 28.97
N GLU A 334 -1.98 -30.22 29.58
CA GLU A 334 -1.66 -30.50 30.99
C GLU A 334 -0.15 -30.45 31.25
N ASN A 335 0.68 -31.09 30.41
CA ASN A 335 2.15 -31.05 30.55
C ASN A 335 2.71 -29.65 30.33
N ILE A 336 2.16 -28.91 29.37
CA ILE A 336 2.56 -27.53 29.09
C ILE A 336 2.18 -26.62 30.26
N SER A 337 1.00 -26.82 30.85
CA SER A 337 0.57 -26.09 32.03
C SER A 337 1.49 -26.35 33.22
N GLU A 338 1.93 -27.61 33.39
CA GLU A 338 2.91 -27.98 34.40
C GLU A 338 4.28 -27.34 34.13
N ALA A 339 4.79 -27.44 32.91
CA ALA A 339 6.06 -26.82 32.50
C ALA A 339 6.05 -25.30 32.70
N ASN A 340 4.96 -24.64 32.32
CA ASN A 340 4.76 -23.21 32.54
C ASN A 340 4.70 -22.85 34.03
N ARG A 341 4.00 -23.65 34.84
CA ARG A 341 3.94 -23.45 36.29
C ARG A 341 5.33 -23.53 36.91
N ILE A 342 6.13 -24.53 36.54
CA ILE A 342 7.49 -24.72 37.01
C ILE A 342 8.35 -23.51 36.61
N LEU A 343 8.32 -23.12 35.33
CA LEU A 343 9.17 -22.04 34.80
C LEU A 343 8.80 -20.65 35.34
N LYS A 344 7.51 -20.39 35.57
CA LYS A 344 7.02 -19.13 36.16
C LYS A 344 7.13 -19.09 37.68
N SER A 345 7.34 -20.22 38.34
CA SER A 345 7.53 -20.25 39.80
C SER A 345 8.75 -19.42 40.19
N ARG A 346 8.74 -18.81 41.40
CA ARG A 346 9.84 -17.97 41.91
C ARG A 346 11.19 -18.69 41.98
N THR A 347 11.19 -20.01 41.87
CA THR A 347 12.35 -20.89 41.73
C THR A 347 13.01 -20.73 40.36
N LYS A 348 13.49 -19.53 40.03
CA LYS A 348 14.40 -19.25 38.91
C LYS A 348 15.76 -19.97 39.00
N ALA A 349 15.93 -20.86 39.97
CA ALA A 349 17.13 -21.66 40.07
C ALA A 349 17.20 -22.62 38.86
N VAL A 350 18.42 -22.88 38.38
CA VAL A 350 18.75 -23.81 37.29
C VAL A 350 17.94 -25.13 37.31
N PRO A 351 17.62 -25.75 38.48
CA PRO A 351 16.80 -26.97 38.52
C PRO A 351 15.37 -26.81 37.97
N GLY A 352 14.79 -25.61 38.04
CA GLY A 352 13.44 -25.34 37.54
C GLY A 352 13.37 -25.40 36.02
N ALA A 353 14.39 -24.88 35.33
CA ALA A 353 14.46 -24.96 33.87
C ALA A 353 14.53 -26.42 33.41
N THR A 354 15.44 -27.22 34.01
CA THR A 354 15.62 -28.63 33.65
C THR A 354 14.35 -29.47 33.88
N GLN A 355 13.57 -29.18 34.92
CA GLN A 355 12.29 -29.85 35.16
C GLN A 355 11.22 -29.48 34.13
N ALA A 356 11.13 -28.20 33.73
CA ALA A 356 10.22 -27.78 32.67
C ALA A 356 10.57 -28.44 31.33
N ILE A 357 11.86 -28.64 31.05
CA ILE A 357 12.33 -29.33 29.84
C ILE A 357 12.00 -30.81 29.89
N ALA A 358 12.12 -31.46 31.05
CA ALA A 358 11.69 -32.86 31.21
C ALA A 358 10.19 -33.04 30.91
N GLU A 359 9.34 -32.05 31.22
CA GLU A 359 7.93 -32.06 30.79
C GLU A 359 7.77 -31.90 29.28
N LEU A 360 8.58 -31.07 28.62
CA LEU A 360 8.59 -30.94 27.15
C LEU A 360 9.10 -32.21 26.46
N ASP A 361 10.09 -32.89 27.04
CA ASP A 361 10.58 -34.16 26.52
C ASP A 361 9.52 -35.26 26.62
N LYS A 362 8.67 -35.26 27.66
CA LYS A 362 7.48 -36.14 27.72
C LYS A 362 6.49 -35.84 26.59
N VAL A 363 6.26 -34.56 26.28
CA VAL A 363 5.41 -34.15 25.15
C VAL A 363 5.98 -34.64 23.82
N LEU A 364 7.29 -34.48 23.61
CA LEU A 364 7.98 -34.95 22.43
C LEU A 364 7.94 -36.47 22.30
N ALA A 365 8.18 -37.20 23.38
CA ALA A 365 8.09 -38.67 23.40
C ALA A 365 6.67 -39.14 23.03
N PHE A 366 5.65 -38.51 23.60
CA PHE A 366 4.25 -38.82 23.28
C PHE A 366 3.91 -38.50 21.81
N ASN A 367 4.36 -37.36 21.30
CA ASN A 367 4.18 -36.98 19.90
C ASN A 367 4.88 -37.96 18.94
N ASN A 368 6.12 -38.36 19.24
CA ASN A 368 6.87 -39.34 18.45
C ASN A 368 6.18 -40.70 18.44
N LEU A 369 5.63 -41.14 19.58
CA LEU A 369 4.85 -42.36 19.69
C LEU A 369 3.60 -42.32 18.78
N LEU A 370 2.85 -41.23 18.76
CA LEU A 370 1.71 -41.08 17.84
C LEU A 370 2.13 -41.01 16.36
N ILE A 371 3.24 -40.35 16.04
CA ILE A 371 3.81 -40.34 14.68
C ILE A 371 4.20 -41.76 14.26
N SER A 372 4.80 -42.55 15.17
CA SER A 372 5.18 -43.93 14.89
C SER A 372 3.95 -44.79 14.56
N PHE A 373 2.84 -44.61 15.28
CA PHE A 373 1.59 -45.31 14.98
C PHE A 373 0.96 -44.86 13.67
N LYS A 374 1.03 -43.57 13.33
CA LYS A 374 0.56 -43.06 12.02
C LYS A 374 1.33 -43.65 10.84
N ASN A 375 2.59 -44.03 11.04
CA ASN A 375 3.43 -44.63 10.01
C ASN A 375 3.42 -46.18 10.04
N HIS A 376 2.61 -46.78 10.91
CA HIS A 376 2.50 -48.22 11.06
C HIS A 376 1.70 -48.84 9.89
N PRO A 377 1.97 -50.09 9.45
CA PRO A 377 1.19 -50.72 8.37
C PRO A 377 -0.30 -50.91 8.71
N ASP A 378 -0.61 -51.20 9.98
CA ASP A 378 -1.99 -51.45 10.45
C ASP A 378 -2.79 -50.17 10.81
N VAL A 379 -2.41 -49.00 10.30
CA VAL A 379 -3.07 -47.70 10.63
C VAL A 379 -4.58 -47.73 10.44
N ASP A 380 -5.11 -48.47 9.46
CA ASP A 380 -6.55 -48.58 9.21
C ASP A 380 -7.33 -49.27 10.34
N ARG A 381 -6.64 -50.05 11.17
CA ARG A 381 -7.22 -50.72 12.34
C ARG A 381 -7.21 -49.83 13.58
N PHE A 382 -6.45 -48.75 13.58
CA PHE A 382 -6.34 -47.83 14.72
C PHE A 382 -7.47 -46.81 14.75
N ALA A 383 -7.63 -46.16 15.91
CA ALA A 383 -8.55 -45.05 16.07
C ALA A 383 -8.26 -43.95 15.04
N ARG A 384 -9.31 -43.31 14.51
CA ARG A 384 -9.12 -42.17 13.59
C ARG A 384 -8.52 -40.98 14.34
N GLY A 385 -7.72 -40.18 13.63
CA GLY A 385 -7.04 -39.00 14.18
C GLY A 385 -5.65 -39.23 14.78
N VAL A 386 -5.12 -40.46 14.75
CA VAL A 386 -3.73 -40.74 15.16
C VAL A 386 -2.75 -40.00 14.25
N GLY A 387 -1.88 -39.20 14.85
CA GLY A 387 -0.92 -38.37 14.13
C GLY A 387 -0.21 -37.36 15.01
N PRO A 388 0.58 -36.46 14.41
CA PRO A 388 1.30 -35.44 15.15
C PRO A 388 0.33 -34.51 15.88
N ILE A 389 0.71 -34.12 17.10
CA ILE A 389 -0.09 -33.31 17.99
C ILE A 389 0.09 -31.84 17.61
N SER A 390 -1.00 -31.07 17.71
CA SER A 390 -0.98 -29.62 17.55
C SER A 390 -1.88 -28.97 18.61
N LEU A 391 -1.38 -27.91 19.24
CA LEU A 391 -2.10 -27.10 20.23
C LEU A 391 -3.04 -26.07 19.60
N VAL A 392 -3.01 -25.94 18.27
CA VAL A 392 -3.88 -25.02 17.53
C VAL A 392 -5.35 -25.40 17.74
N GLY A 393 -6.20 -24.40 17.97
CA GLY A 393 -7.60 -24.57 18.37
C GLY A 393 -7.83 -24.99 19.82
N GLY A 394 -6.76 -25.06 20.63
CA GLY A 394 -6.80 -25.45 22.04
C GLY A 394 -6.82 -24.29 23.03
N GLU A 395 -6.51 -24.59 24.29
CA GLU A 395 -6.43 -23.63 25.39
C GLU A 395 -5.32 -22.59 25.18
N TYR A 396 -4.28 -22.94 24.42
CA TYR A 396 -3.07 -22.14 24.18
C TYR A 396 -3.08 -21.34 22.87
N ASP A 397 -4.14 -21.43 22.07
CA ASP A 397 -4.27 -20.73 20.77
C ASP A 397 -4.54 -19.21 20.91
N GLY A 398 -4.66 -18.70 22.13
CA GLY A 398 -4.87 -17.27 22.40
C GLY A 398 -3.58 -16.50 22.61
N ASP A 399 -3.55 -15.23 22.18
CA ASP A 399 -2.38 -14.32 22.22
C ASP A 399 -1.64 -14.27 23.57
N ARG A 400 -2.35 -14.34 24.71
CA ARG A 400 -1.68 -14.29 26.02
C ARG A 400 -0.91 -15.56 26.35
N LYS A 401 -1.38 -16.69 25.86
CA LYS A 401 -0.80 -18.01 26.16
C LYS A 401 0.23 -18.42 25.13
N ILE A 402 0.20 -17.83 23.93
CA ILE A 402 1.28 -18.01 22.97
C ILE A 402 2.62 -17.49 23.51
N GLU A 403 2.61 -16.42 24.32
CA GLU A 403 3.81 -15.91 24.99
C GLU A 403 4.39 -16.90 26.01
N ASP A 404 3.54 -17.72 26.64
CA ASP A 404 3.98 -18.81 27.52
C ASP A 404 4.65 -19.93 26.72
N LEU A 405 4.10 -20.27 25.55
CA LEU A 405 4.74 -21.22 24.62
C LEU A 405 6.08 -20.69 24.10
N LYS A 406 6.17 -19.38 23.78
CA LYS A 406 7.44 -18.74 23.39
C LYS A 406 8.47 -18.79 24.52
N LEU A 407 8.03 -18.59 25.76
CA LEU A 407 8.90 -18.71 26.93
C LEU A 407 9.43 -20.14 27.12
N LEU A 408 8.57 -21.16 26.97
CA LEU A 408 8.98 -22.57 27.00
C LEU A 408 9.92 -22.93 25.85
N TYR A 409 9.62 -22.47 24.63
CA TYR A 409 10.47 -22.67 23.47
C TYR A 409 11.85 -22.07 23.69
N ARG A 410 11.92 -20.83 24.19
CA ARG A 410 13.16 -20.15 24.56
C ARG A 410 13.96 -20.90 25.62
N ALA A 411 13.28 -21.45 26.63
CA ALA A 411 13.92 -22.28 27.66
C ALA A 411 14.51 -23.55 27.06
N TYR A 412 13.79 -24.22 26.15
CA TYR A 412 14.28 -25.41 25.45
C TYR A 412 15.48 -25.11 24.54
N VAL A 413 15.47 -24.00 23.78
CA VAL A 413 16.63 -23.57 22.97
C VAL A 413 17.84 -23.31 23.88
N SER A 414 17.62 -22.67 25.04
CA SER A 414 18.71 -22.36 25.97
C SER A 414 19.33 -23.61 26.58
N ASP A 415 18.53 -24.65 26.82
CA ASP A 415 19.01 -25.95 27.31
C ASP A 415 19.68 -26.79 26.22
N ALA A 416 19.11 -26.80 25.01
CA ALA A 416 19.73 -27.44 23.85
C ALA A 416 21.15 -26.90 23.60
N LEU A 417 21.37 -25.60 23.89
CA LEU A 417 22.66 -24.94 23.77
C LEU A 417 23.48 -24.92 25.08
N SER A 418 23.05 -25.59 26.15
CA SER A 418 23.74 -25.58 27.44
C SER A 418 25.09 -26.32 27.41
N GLY A 419 25.19 -27.39 26.62
CA GLY A 419 26.46 -28.05 26.27
C GLY A 419 27.34 -27.21 25.33
N GLY A 420 26.79 -26.10 24.83
CA GLY A 420 27.38 -25.15 23.87
C GLY A 420 27.82 -25.76 22.55
N ARG A 421 27.14 -26.82 22.14
CA ARG A 421 26.92 -27.20 20.75
C ARG A 421 25.42 -27.47 20.59
N MET A 422 24.89 -27.31 19.38
CA MET A 422 23.53 -27.69 19.04
C MET A 422 23.56 -29.10 18.47
N GLU A 423 22.95 -30.07 19.16
CA GLU A 423 22.88 -31.46 18.70
C GLU A 423 21.74 -31.66 17.70
N ASP A 424 21.92 -32.57 16.73
CA ASP A 424 20.93 -32.81 15.65
C ASP A 424 19.58 -33.30 16.18
N ASP A 425 19.58 -34.12 17.24
CA ASP A 425 18.39 -34.60 17.92
C ASP A 425 17.63 -33.46 18.62
N LYS A 426 18.36 -32.53 19.25
CA LYS A 426 17.80 -31.31 19.85
C LYS A 426 17.25 -30.36 18.78
N LEU A 427 17.90 -30.25 17.62
CA LEU A 427 17.41 -29.48 16.49
C LEU A 427 16.12 -30.08 15.90
N ALA A 428 16.05 -31.41 15.79
CA ALA A 428 14.81 -32.11 15.39
C ALA A 428 13.70 -31.88 16.43
N ALA A 429 14.01 -31.97 17.73
CA ALA A 429 13.08 -31.69 18.81
C ALA A 429 12.55 -30.25 18.77
N LEU A 430 13.39 -29.26 18.51
CA LEU A 430 12.98 -27.86 18.35
C LEU A 430 12.02 -27.66 17.17
N ASN A 431 12.23 -28.36 16.05
CA ASN A 431 11.31 -28.32 14.93
C ASN A 431 9.96 -28.98 15.26
N GLN A 432 9.98 -30.07 16.02
CA GLN A 432 8.76 -30.71 16.51
C GLN A 432 8.00 -29.80 17.48
N LEU A 433 8.68 -29.25 18.49
CA LEU A 433 8.08 -28.30 19.44
C LEU A 433 7.47 -27.10 18.73
N ARG A 434 8.16 -26.53 17.73
CA ARG A 434 7.61 -25.45 16.90
C ARG A 434 6.28 -25.86 16.27
N ASN A 435 6.20 -27.06 15.70
CA ASN A 435 4.99 -27.55 15.03
C ASN A 435 3.87 -27.88 16.03
N ILE A 436 4.20 -28.48 17.19
CA ILE A 436 3.23 -28.78 18.26
C ILE A 436 2.66 -27.47 18.81
N PHE A 437 3.51 -26.49 19.09
CA PHE A 437 3.12 -25.19 19.63
C PHE A 437 2.40 -24.30 18.61
N GLY A 438 2.51 -24.59 17.31
CA GLY A 438 1.97 -23.73 16.25
C GLY A 438 2.72 -22.40 16.11
N LEU A 439 3.99 -22.32 16.52
CA LEU A 439 4.78 -21.09 16.41
C LEU A 439 5.13 -20.79 14.95
N GLY A 440 5.00 -19.51 14.58
CA GLY A 440 5.41 -19.06 13.25
C GLY A 440 6.91 -19.28 13.02
N LYS A 441 7.30 -19.64 11.79
CA LYS A 441 8.71 -19.87 11.42
C LYS A 441 9.62 -18.71 11.82
N ARG A 442 9.21 -17.47 11.51
CA ARG A 442 9.96 -16.25 11.85
C ARG A 442 10.07 -16.02 13.35
N GLU A 443 9.02 -16.31 14.11
CA GLU A 443 9.02 -16.11 15.56
C GLU A 443 9.96 -17.09 16.24
N ALA A 444 9.90 -18.37 15.85
CA ALA A 444 10.80 -19.40 16.35
C ALA A 444 12.26 -19.08 15.98
N GLU A 445 12.52 -18.68 14.73
CA GLU A 445 13.86 -18.26 14.27
C GLU A 445 14.37 -17.03 15.04
N ALA A 446 13.53 -16.05 15.35
CA ALA A 446 13.93 -14.88 16.14
C ALA A 446 14.30 -15.26 17.58
N ILE A 447 13.54 -16.15 18.22
CA ILE A 447 13.86 -16.65 19.56
C ILE A 447 15.18 -17.44 19.52
N SER A 448 15.33 -18.33 18.55
CA SER A 448 16.56 -19.10 18.37
C SER A 448 17.76 -18.18 18.14
N LEU A 449 17.64 -17.20 17.25
CA LEU A 449 18.70 -16.25 16.95
C LEU A 449 19.11 -15.43 18.18
N ASP A 450 18.16 -14.94 18.98
CA ASP A 450 18.46 -14.17 20.19
C ASP A 450 19.18 -15.02 21.25
N VAL A 451 18.78 -16.28 21.44
CA VAL A 451 19.45 -17.19 22.37
C VAL A 451 20.83 -17.59 21.83
N THR A 452 20.92 -18.05 20.58
CA THR A 452 22.19 -18.46 19.97
C THR A 452 23.18 -17.31 19.89
N SER A 453 22.76 -16.08 19.60
CA SER A 453 23.63 -14.89 19.61
C SER A 453 24.25 -14.64 20.99
N LYS A 454 23.48 -14.84 22.08
CA LYS A 454 23.98 -14.70 23.45
C LYS A 454 24.97 -15.79 23.81
N VAL A 455 24.69 -17.03 23.41
CA VAL A 455 25.59 -18.17 23.62
C VAL A 455 26.88 -17.98 22.82
N TYR A 456 26.77 -17.57 21.55
CA TYR A 456 27.90 -17.27 20.68
C TYR A 456 28.80 -16.18 21.30
N ARG A 457 28.24 -15.04 21.73
CA ARG A 457 29.01 -13.99 22.42
C ARG A 457 29.71 -14.51 23.68
N LYS A 458 29.02 -15.33 24.47
CA LYS A 458 29.60 -15.91 25.69
C LYS A 458 30.76 -16.86 25.37
N ARG A 459 30.59 -17.75 24.38
CA ARG A 459 31.64 -18.68 23.93
C ARG A 459 32.82 -17.95 23.32
N LEU A 460 32.57 -16.96 22.48
CA LEU A 460 33.61 -16.11 21.91
C LEU A 460 34.41 -15.39 23.02
N ALA A 461 33.72 -14.85 24.04
CA ALA A 461 34.38 -14.20 25.17
C ALA A 461 35.20 -15.19 26.03
N GLN A 462 34.71 -16.42 26.22
CA GLN A 462 35.44 -17.49 26.91
C GLN A 462 36.68 -17.91 26.12
N ALA A 463 36.53 -18.24 24.83
CA ALA A 463 37.64 -18.62 23.96
C ALA A 463 38.71 -17.51 23.83
N ALA A 464 38.31 -16.24 23.88
CA ALA A 464 39.23 -15.10 23.91
C ALA A 464 39.94 -14.94 25.27
N ALA A 465 39.27 -15.25 26.39
CA ALA A 465 39.85 -15.16 27.73
C ALA A 465 40.80 -16.33 28.04
N ASP A 466 40.44 -17.54 27.59
CA ASP A 466 41.22 -18.77 27.79
C ASP A 466 42.43 -18.85 26.82
N GLY A 467 42.47 -17.98 25.81
CA GLY A 467 43.54 -17.90 24.81
C GLY A 467 43.41 -18.90 23.66
N GLU A 468 42.39 -19.75 23.67
CA GLU A 468 42.13 -20.76 22.62
C GLU A 468 42.02 -20.12 21.22
N LEU A 469 41.27 -19.01 21.11
CA LEU A 469 41.08 -18.29 19.84
C LEU A 469 42.40 -17.73 19.31
N GLU A 470 43.33 -17.38 20.19
CA GLU A 470 44.64 -16.82 19.80
C GLU A 470 45.61 -17.91 19.37
N MET A 471 45.58 -19.05 20.07
CA MET A 471 46.45 -20.20 19.80
C MET A 471 46.02 -21.01 18.57
N ALA A 472 44.80 -20.79 18.06
CA ALA A 472 44.31 -21.47 16.87
C ALA A 472 45.13 -21.13 15.62
N ASP A 473 45.53 -22.16 14.87
CA ASP A 473 46.32 -22.04 13.62
C ASP A 473 45.66 -21.11 12.60
N SER A 474 44.33 -21.17 12.52
CA SER A 474 43.51 -20.27 11.72
C SER A 474 42.33 -19.76 12.55
N LYS A 475 42.35 -18.46 12.85
CA LYS A 475 41.28 -17.75 13.56
C LYS A 475 39.95 -17.85 12.81
N ALA A 476 39.99 -17.73 11.48
CA ALA A 476 38.80 -17.88 10.65
C ALA A 476 38.22 -19.29 10.74
N ALA A 477 39.06 -20.33 10.74
CA ALA A 477 38.59 -21.71 10.89
C ALA A 477 38.00 -21.96 12.28
N PHE A 478 38.61 -21.41 13.33
CA PHE A 478 38.06 -21.48 14.69
C PHE A 478 36.68 -20.82 14.79
N LEU A 479 36.52 -19.62 14.23
CA LEU A 479 35.25 -18.91 14.21
C LEU A 479 34.19 -19.65 13.37
N GLN A 480 34.59 -20.25 12.24
CA GLN A 480 33.70 -21.08 11.43
C GLN A 480 33.25 -22.33 12.20
N ASN A 481 34.17 -23.05 12.85
CA ASN A 481 33.84 -24.20 13.68
C ASN A 481 32.88 -23.81 14.81
N LEU A 482 33.09 -22.65 15.45
CA LEU A 482 32.19 -22.14 16.48
C LEU A 482 30.79 -21.85 15.93
N CYS A 483 30.69 -21.32 14.71
CA CYS A 483 29.41 -21.13 14.02
C CYS A 483 28.76 -22.48 13.70
N ASP A 484 29.51 -23.45 13.20
CA ASP A 484 29.01 -24.78 12.82
C ASP A 484 28.51 -25.55 14.05
N GLU A 485 29.27 -25.58 15.14
CA GLU A 485 28.90 -26.21 16.41
C GLU A 485 27.60 -25.65 17.00
N LEU A 486 27.36 -24.35 16.82
CA LEU A 486 26.17 -23.67 17.33
C LEU A 486 25.04 -23.58 16.29
N HIS A 487 25.25 -24.05 15.06
CA HIS A 487 24.41 -23.77 13.89
C HIS A 487 24.05 -22.29 13.76
N PHE A 488 25.03 -21.41 13.96
CA PHE A 488 24.88 -19.96 13.92
C PHE A 488 25.28 -19.41 12.54
N ASP A 489 24.52 -18.43 12.05
CA ASP A 489 24.77 -17.83 10.75
C ASP A 489 26.11 -17.05 10.76
N PRO A 490 27.07 -17.40 9.88
CA PRO A 490 28.35 -16.70 9.77
C PRO A 490 28.20 -15.20 9.46
N GLN A 491 27.13 -14.78 8.76
CA GLN A 491 26.88 -13.36 8.49
C GLN A 491 26.44 -12.63 9.76
N LYS A 492 25.63 -13.27 10.60
CA LYS A 492 25.28 -12.72 11.92
C LYS A 492 26.48 -12.72 12.86
N ALA A 493 27.36 -13.69 12.76
CA ALA A 493 28.63 -13.67 13.49
C ALA A 493 29.49 -12.46 13.11
N SER A 494 29.63 -12.14 11.83
CA SER A 494 30.43 -10.98 11.40
C SER A 494 29.82 -9.64 11.85
N GLU A 495 28.48 -9.50 11.84
CA GLU A 495 27.79 -8.35 12.43
C GLU A 495 28.12 -8.21 13.93
N LEU A 496 28.14 -9.32 14.67
CA LEU A 496 28.54 -9.32 16.08
C LEU A 496 30.01 -8.95 16.27
N HIS A 497 30.91 -9.39 15.39
CA HIS A 497 32.32 -9.04 15.44
C HIS A 497 32.53 -7.54 15.24
N GLU A 498 31.82 -6.94 14.28
CA GLU A 498 31.81 -5.49 14.10
C GLU A 498 31.30 -4.78 15.36
N GLU A 499 30.17 -5.22 15.93
CA GLU A 499 29.61 -4.61 17.14
C GLU A 499 30.61 -4.63 18.31
N ILE A 500 31.28 -5.77 18.53
CA ILE A 500 32.32 -5.93 19.56
C ILE A 500 33.49 -4.98 19.32
N TYR A 501 33.95 -4.87 18.08
CA TYR A 501 35.03 -3.96 17.71
C TYR A 501 34.64 -2.50 17.96
N ARG A 502 33.44 -2.10 17.54
CA ARG A 502 32.92 -0.73 17.74
C ARG A 502 32.80 -0.39 19.23
N GLN A 503 32.30 -1.32 20.06
CA GLN A 503 32.19 -1.11 21.51
C GLN A 503 33.57 -0.91 22.16
N LYS A 504 34.57 -1.71 21.76
CA LYS A 504 35.92 -1.54 22.28
C LYS A 504 36.57 -0.26 21.75
N LEU A 505 36.37 0.11 20.49
CA LEU A 505 36.83 1.39 19.94
C LEU A 505 36.24 2.57 20.73
N GLN A 506 34.92 2.58 20.98
CA GLN A 506 34.28 3.61 21.80
C GLN A 506 34.87 3.70 23.21
N ARG A 507 35.24 2.56 23.80
CA ARG A 507 35.87 2.53 25.12
C ARG A 507 37.30 3.05 25.10
N CYS A 508 38.08 2.72 24.07
CA CYS A 508 39.46 3.19 23.92
C CYS A 508 39.51 4.70 23.67
N VAL A 509 38.59 5.25 22.87
CA VAL A 509 38.57 6.68 22.51
C VAL A 509 37.81 7.53 23.56
N ALA A 510 37.50 6.99 24.74
CA ALA A 510 36.69 7.69 25.73
C ALA A 510 37.37 8.95 26.30
N ASP A 511 38.70 8.98 26.33
CA ASP A 511 39.54 10.13 26.71
C ASP A 511 39.86 11.08 25.54
N GLY A 512 39.41 10.73 24.33
CA GLY A 512 39.60 11.50 23.10
C GLY A 512 40.87 11.16 22.32
N GLU A 513 41.65 10.14 22.71
CA GLU A 513 42.85 9.71 22.00
C GLU A 513 42.98 8.19 21.91
N LEU A 514 43.80 7.72 20.97
CA LEU A 514 44.20 6.32 20.88
C LEU A 514 45.68 6.20 21.20
N ASN A 515 46.00 5.78 22.43
CA ASN A 515 47.37 5.46 22.82
C ASN A 515 47.86 4.18 22.09
N GLU A 516 49.16 3.91 22.17
CA GLU A 516 49.77 2.75 21.49
C GLU A 516 49.24 1.41 22.00
N GLU A 517 48.90 1.32 23.28
CA GLU A 517 48.34 0.10 23.89
C GLU A 517 46.93 -0.19 23.36
N ASP A 518 46.10 0.83 23.22
CA ASP A 518 44.75 0.75 22.65
C ASP A 518 44.79 0.37 21.17
N VAL A 519 45.74 0.94 20.42
CA VAL A 519 45.95 0.57 19.01
C VAL A 519 46.37 -0.88 18.90
N ALA A 520 47.32 -1.34 19.71
CA ALA A 520 47.73 -2.74 19.74
C ALA A 520 46.57 -3.66 20.12
N ALA A 521 45.73 -3.26 21.08
CA ALA A 521 44.54 -4.01 21.47
C ALA A 521 43.48 -4.08 20.35
N LEU A 522 43.22 -2.98 19.66
CA LEU A 522 42.29 -2.90 18.52
C LEU A 522 42.79 -3.74 17.34
N LEU A 523 44.08 -3.66 17.01
CA LEU A 523 44.69 -4.49 15.98
C LEU A 523 44.63 -5.97 16.34
N ARG A 524 44.95 -6.32 17.58
CA ARG A 524 44.87 -7.71 18.08
C ARG A 524 43.46 -8.27 17.93
N MET A 525 42.45 -7.53 18.37
CA MET A 525 41.05 -7.94 18.21
C MET A 525 40.60 -8.04 16.75
N ARG A 526 40.98 -7.08 15.90
CA ARG A 526 40.65 -7.14 14.47
C ARG A 526 41.14 -8.44 13.86
N VAL A 527 42.38 -8.84 14.19
CA VAL A 527 42.96 -10.10 13.70
C VAL A 527 42.24 -11.31 14.29
N MET A 528 41.97 -11.32 15.61
CA MET A 528 41.26 -12.41 16.30
C MET A 528 39.86 -12.65 15.73
N LEU A 529 39.12 -11.58 15.42
CA LEU A 529 37.75 -11.63 14.92
C LEU A 529 37.67 -11.60 13.38
N CYS A 530 38.80 -11.64 12.69
CA CYS A 530 38.87 -11.63 11.22
C CYS A 530 38.10 -10.47 10.55
N ILE A 531 38.12 -9.26 11.15
CA ILE A 531 37.32 -8.12 10.66
C ILE A 531 37.99 -7.47 9.43
N PRO A 532 37.27 -7.32 8.31
CA PRO A 532 37.75 -6.61 7.11
C PRO A 532 38.23 -5.18 7.40
N GLN A 533 39.26 -4.74 6.68
CA GLN A 533 39.84 -3.39 6.84
C GLN A 533 38.79 -2.30 6.59
N GLN A 534 37.93 -2.49 5.58
CA GLN A 534 36.92 -1.52 5.19
C GLN A 534 35.90 -1.26 6.32
N ILE A 535 35.53 -2.31 7.06
CA ILE A 535 34.60 -2.21 8.18
C ILE A 535 35.26 -1.48 9.35
N VAL A 536 36.54 -1.75 9.60
CA VAL A 536 37.33 -1.03 10.61
C VAL A 536 37.45 0.45 10.27
N GLU A 537 37.79 0.79 9.03
CA GLU A 537 37.89 2.17 8.56
C GLU A 537 36.56 2.90 8.66
N ALA A 538 35.44 2.24 8.32
CA ALA A 538 34.10 2.79 8.51
C ALA A 538 33.81 3.06 10.00
N ALA A 539 34.11 2.10 10.88
CA ALA A 539 33.93 2.28 12.32
C ALA A 539 34.77 3.44 12.90
N HIS A 540 36.02 3.58 12.46
CA HIS A 540 36.88 4.71 12.83
C HIS A 540 36.34 6.04 12.28
N SER A 541 35.97 6.08 11.01
CA SER A 541 35.36 7.26 10.39
C SER A 541 34.10 7.71 11.14
N ASP A 542 33.25 6.77 11.54
CA ASP A 542 32.03 7.10 12.28
C ASP A 542 32.31 7.58 13.71
N ILE A 543 33.04 6.78 14.48
CA ILE A 543 33.23 7.02 15.92
C ILE A 543 34.24 8.13 16.15
N CYS A 544 35.47 7.95 15.65
CA CYS A 544 36.54 8.94 15.79
C CYS A 544 36.21 10.21 14.99
N GLY A 545 35.62 10.07 13.80
CA GLY A 545 35.23 11.23 13.00
C GLY A 545 34.15 12.09 13.66
N SER A 546 33.21 11.50 14.41
CA SER A 546 32.23 12.28 15.17
C SER A 546 32.86 13.09 16.31
N LEU A 547 33.93 12.57 16.94
CA LEU A 547 34.69 13.30 17.97
C LEU A 547 35.51 14.41 17.35
N PHE A 548 36.18 14.13 16.24
CA PHE A 548 36.91 15.14 15.47
C PHE A 548 35.98 16.26 14.97
N GLU A 549 34.78 15.92 14.49
CA GLU A 549 33.79 16.92 14.05
C GLU A 549 33.40 17.87 15.20
N LYS A 550 33.33 17.39 16.45
CA LYS A 550 33.06 18.25 17.60
C LYS A 550 34.20 19.24 17.84
N VAL A 551 35.44 18.75 17.83
CA VAL A 551 36.64 19.60 17.99
C VAL A 551 36.71 20.65 16.89
N VAL A 552 36.49 20.26 15.63
CA VAL A 552 36.46 21.20 14.50
C VAL A 552 35.36 22.24 14.66
N LYS A 553 34.15 21.86 15.09
CA LYS A 553 33.06 22.82 15.31
C LYS A 553 33.37 23.82 16.42
N GLU A 554 33.97 23.36 17.51
CA GLU A 554 34.40 24.22 18.62
C GLU A 554 35.51 25.19 18.18
N ALA A 555 36.50 24.66 17.45
CA ALA A 555 37.59 25.44 16.89
C ALA A 555 37.07 26.55 15.96
N ILE A 556 36.10 26.21 15.11
CA ILE A 556 35.51 27.19 14.21
C ILE A 556 34.57 28.16 14.95
N ALA A 557 33.81 27.69 15.94
CA ALA A 557 32.88 28.53 16.71
C ALA A 557 33.60 29.63 17.51
N SER A 558 34.86 29.40 17.87
CA SER A 558 35.73 30.37 18.53
C SER A 558 36.07 31.58 17.65
N GLY A 559 35.83 31.49 16.33
CA GLY A 559 35.95 32.61 15.40
C GLY A 559 37.40 33.01 15.13
N VAL A 560 37.56 34.20 14.56
CA VAL A 560 38.87 34.72 14.12
C VAL A 560 39.78 35.03 15.31
N ASP A 561 39.24 35.60 16.38
CA ASP A 561 40.02 36.01 17.56
C ASP A 561 40.28 34.84 18.52
N GLY A 562 39.48 33.76 18.43
CA GLY A 562 39.55 32.64 19.37
C GLY A 562 40.38 31.45 18.89
N TYR A 563 40.81 31.41 17.61
CA TYR A 563 41.66 30.32 17.09
C TYR A 563 43.11 30.44 17.56
N ASP A 564 43.31 30.25 18.86
CA ASP A 564 44.58 30.42 19.57
C ASP A 564 45.44 29.15 19.57
N ALA A 565 46.60 29.22 20.23
CA ALA A 565 47.52 28.10 20.33
C ALA A 565 46.94 26.90 21.11
N GLU A 566 45.91 27.09 21.94
CA GLU A 566 45.25 25.99 22.68
C GLU A 566 44.32 25.23 21.75
N ILE A 567 43.53 25.94 20.93
CA ILE A 567 42.66 25.33 19.92
C ILE A 567 43.48 24.63 18.85
N GLN A 568 44.57 25.22 18.35
CA GLN A 568 45.48 24.58 17.39
C GLN A 568 46.02 23.25 17.94
N LYS A 569 46.46 23.25 19.21
CA LYS A 569 46.88 22.02 19.88
C LYS A 569 45.74 21.01 19.97
N SER A 570 44.53 21.44 20.30
CA SER A 570 43.35 20.56 20.37
C SER A 570 43.01 19.93 19.02
N VAL A 571 43.03 20.72 17.93
CA VAL A 571 42.81 20.22 16.56
C VAL A 571 43.91 19.25 16.15
N ARG A 572 45.19 19.60 16.33
CA ARG A 572 46.32 18.71 16.00
C ARG A 572 46.25 17.41 16.79
N LYS A 573 45.95 17.53 18.09
CA LYS A 573 45.75 16.41 19.01
C LYS A 573 44.62 15.51 18.53
N ALA A 574 43.47 16.06 18.16
CA ALA A 574 42.35 15.29 17.66
C ALA A 574 42.61 14.67 16.27
N ALA A 575 43.21 15.41 15.34
CA ALA A 575 43.50 14.94 13.98
C ALA A 575 44.47 13.74 14.00
N HIS A 576 45.55 13.83 14.78
CA HIS A 576 46.58 12.80 14.83
C HIS A 576 46.31 11.75 15.91
N GLY A 577 45.85 12.15 17.08
CA GLY A 577 45.58 11.28 18.24
C GLY A 577 44.39 10.35 18.02
N LEU A 578 43.40 10.74 17.22
CA LEU A 578 42.28 9.86 16.84
C LEU A 578 42.62 8.93 15.65
N ARG A 579 43.81 9.07 15.05
CA ARG A 579 44.30 8.29 13.90
C ARG A 579 43.33 8.23 12.71
N LEU A 580 42.63 9.33 12.43
CA LEU A 580 41.83 9.46 11.21
C LEU A 580 42.76 9.54 9.99
N THR A 581 42.32 8.99 8.85
CA THR A 581 43.03 9.22 7.59
C THR A 581 42.92 10.70 7.22
N ARG A 582 43.95 11.23 6.56
CA ARG A 582 43.98 12.65 6.10
C ARG A 582 42.73 13.00 5.31
N GLU A 583 42.28 12.08 4.45
CA GLU A 583 41.08 12.23 3.64
C GLU A 583 39.81 12.38 4.48
N VAL A 584 39.62 11.53 5.50
CA VAL A 584 38.44 11.56 6.37
C VAL A 584 38.45 12.83 7.22
N ALA A 585 39.59 13.18 7.83
CA ALA A 585 39.72 14.40 8.62
C ALA A 585 39.44 15.65 7.77
N MET A 586 40.05 15.74 6.57
CA MET A 586 39.80 16.84 5.64
C MET A 586 38.35 16.89 5.16
N SER A 587 37.72 15.75 4.90
CA SER A 587 36.30 15.69 4.51
C SER A 587 35.39 16.24 5.60
N ILE A 588 35.62 15.84 6.85
CA ILE A 588 34.87 16.33 8.02
C ILE A 588 35.08 17.84 8.20
N ALA A 589 36.33 18.29 8.16
CA ALA A 589 36.66 19.71 8.32
C ALA A 589 36.08 20.56 7.19
N SER A 590 36.27 20.13 5.94
CA SER A 590 35.74 20.79 4.76
C SER A 590 34.21 20.92 4.83
N LYS A 591 33.50 19.86 5.24
CA LYS A 591 32.04 19.92 5.43
C LYS A 591 31.62 20.92 6.52
N ALA A 592 32.38 21.03 7.62
CA ALA A 592 32.08 21.99 8.68
C ALA A 592 32.33 23.43 8.24
N VAL A 593 33.45 23.68 7.55
CA VAL A 593 33.83 25.00 7.03
C VAL A 593 32.87 25.48 5.95
N ARG A 594 32.51 24.63 4.98
CA ARG A 594 31.59 25.01 3.88
C ARG A 594 30.22 25.46 4.40
N LYS A 595 29.69 24.84 5.46
CA LYS A 595 28.47 25.30 6.13
C LYS A 595 28.57 26.75 6.63
N ILE A 596 29.75 27.16 7.07
CA ILE A 596 29.99 28.49 7.61
C ILE A 596 30.19 29.50 6.50
N PHE A 597 30.89 29.14 5.43
CA PHE A 597 30.93 29.97 4.23
C PHE A 597 29.51 30.19 3.66
N ILE A 598 28.67 29.16 3.59
CA ILE A 598 27.27 29.30 3.18
C ILE A 598 26.52 30.28 4.09
N ASN A 599 26.79 30.30 5.40
CA ASN A 599 26.17 31.28 6.30
C ASN A 599 26.61 32.72 6.01
N TYR A 600 27.90 32.95 5.71
CA TYR A 600 28.37 34.26 5.26
C TYR A 600 27.72 34.69 3.95
N ILE A 601 27.59 33.77 2.98
CA ILE A 601 26.93 34.05 1.70
C ILE A 601 25.45 34.40 1.89
N LYS A 602 24.74 33.68 2.77
CA LYS A 602 23.35 34.01 3.10
C LYS A 602 23.24 35.42 3.68
N ARG A 603 24.15 35.82 4.57
CA ARG A 603 24.20 37.19 5.10
C ARG A 603 24.53 38.22 4.00
N ALA A 604 25.50 37.91 3.14
CA ALA A 604 25.89 38.77 2.02
C ALA A 604 24.75 38.98 1.01
N ARG A 605 23.95 37.94 0.73
CA ARG A 605 22.77 38.05 -0.16
C ARG A 605 21.58 38.73 0.50
N ALA A 606 21.41 38.55 1.81
CA ALA A 606 20.36 39.22 2.58
C ALA A 606 20.68 40.70 2.84
N ALA A 607 21.92 41.14 2.60
CA ALA A 607 22.32 42.53 2.74
C ALA A 607 21.56 43.42 1.75
N GLY A 608 20.90 44.46 2.26
CA GLY A 608 20.04 45.35 1.45
C GLY A 608 20.80 46.28 0.49
N ASN A 609 22.13 46.36 0.62
CA ASN A 609 22.96 47.12 -0.29
C ASN A 609 24.30 46.40 -0.56
N ARG A 610 24.99 46.92 -1.55
CA ARG A 610 26.21 46.34 -2.08
C ARG A 610 27.42 46.44 -1.15
N THR A 611 27.50 47.52 -0.38
CA THR A 611 28.58 47.76 0.56
C THR A 611 28.50 46.80 1.74
N GLU A 612 27.31 46.58 2.28
CA GLU A 612 27.07 45.61 3.35
C GLU A 612 27.27 44.17 2.86
N SER A 613 26.86 43.85 1.63
CA SER A 613 27.15 42.55 1.00
C SER A 613 28.66 42.28 0.93
N ALA A 614 29.43 43.27 0.48
CA ALA A 614 30.88 43.16 0.42
C ALA A 614 31.54 43.03 1.81
N LYS A 615 31.01 43.71 2.85
CA LYS A 615 31.50 43.56 4.23
C LYS A 615 31.31 42.13 4.75
N GLU A 616 30.18 41.49 4.48
CA GLU A 616 29.96 40.09 4.86
C GLU A 616 30.90 39.13 4.09
N LEU A 617 31.16 39.40 2.82
CA LEU A 617 32.14 38.63 2.03
C LEU A 617 33.58 38.84 2.54
N LYS A 618 33.95 40.05 2.98
CA LYS A 618 35.24 40.31 3.64
C LYS A 618 35.42 39.49 4.90
N LYS A 619 34.39 39.39 5.74
CA LYS A 619 34.43 38.54 6.95
C LYS A 619 34.65 37.08 6.59
N MET A 620 34.02 36.60 5.51
CA MET A 620 34.24 35.24 4.99
C MET A 620 35.69 35.03 4.54
N ILE A 621 36.26 35.98 3.81
CA ILE A 621 37.65 35.93 3.35
C ILE A 621 38.62 35.94 4.54
N ALA A 622 38.43 36.85 5.50
CA ALA A 622 39.24 36.91 6.71
C ALA A 622 39.15 35.60 7.51
N PHE A 623 37.95 35.01 7.61
CA PHE A 623 37.75 33.72 8.24
C PHE A 623 38.48 32.59 7.49
N ASN A 624 38.44 32.56 6.16
CA ASN A 624 39.21 31.59 5.37
C ASN A 624 40.71 31.73 5.62
N THR A 625 41.23 32.96 5.52
CA THR A 625 42.67 33.23 5.64
C THR A 625 43.18 32.93 7.05
N LEU A 626 42.48 33.37 8.09
CA LEU A 626 42.97 33.32 9.47
C LEU A 626 42.61 32.05 10.24
N VAL A 627 41.48 31.40 9.92
CA VAL A 627 41.02 30.20 10.64
C VAL A 627 41.16 28.96 9.78
N VAL A 628 40.62 28.98 8.56
CA VAL A 628 40.55 27.79 7.72
C VAL A 628 41.93 27.36 7.21
N THR A 629 42.79 28.30 6.82
CA THR A 629 44.17 28.00 6.41
C THR A 629 44.93 27.30 7.54
N ASN A 630 44.91 27.87 8.75
CA ASN A 630 45.57 27.27 9.92
C ASN A 630 44.97 25.91 10.29
N LEU A 631 43.64 25.76 10.17
CA LEU A 631 42.95 24.49 10.38
C LEU A 631 43.42 23.41 9.40
N VAL A 632 43.59 23.74 8.12
CA VAL A 632 44.10 22.80 7.11
C VAL A 632 45.56 22.46 7.36
N GLU A 633 46.40 23.44 7.71
CA GLU A 633 47.80 23.23 8.10
C GLU A 633 47.90 22.27 9.32
N ASP A 634 47.05 22.48 10.33
CA ASP A 634 47.00 21.67 11.54
C ASP A 634 46.52 20.23 11.31
N ILE A 635 45.64 20.02 10.33
CA ILE A 635 45.17 18.67 9.94
C ILE A 635 46.24 17.93 9.14
N LYS A 636 46.97 18.63 8.26
CA LYS A 636 48.01 18.02 7.42
C LYS A 636 49.30 17.72 8.18
N GLY A 637 49.57 18.46 9.25
CA GLY A 637 50.81 18.37 10.01
C GLY A 637 52.00 19.02 9.30
N GLU A 638 51.74 19.92 8.35
CA GLU A 638 52.76 20.69 7.65
C GLU A 638 53.25 21.82 8.58
N SER A 639 54.23 21.50 9.43
CA SER A 639 55.05 22.53 10.07
C SER A 639 55.82 23.29 8.98
N THR A 640 55.93 24.60 9.19
CA THR A 640 56.40 25.68 8.29
C THR A 640 57.83 25.57 7.71
N ASP A 641 58.37 24.39 7.47
CA ASP A 641 59.76 24.19 7.02
C ASP A 641 59.92 23.68 5.58
N ILE A 642 58.86 23.71 4.76
CA ILE A 642 59.02 23.67 3.30
C ILE A 642 58.90 25.11 2.78
N SER A 643 59.88 25.92 3.17
CA SER A 643 60.29 27.04 2.33
C SER A 643 60.75 26.47 0.98
N SER A 644 60.34 27.11 -0.12
CA SER A 644 60.81 26.86 -1.49
C SER A 644 60.49 25.49 -2.11
N GLU A 645 59.22 25.22 -2.38
CA GLU A 645 58.93 24.79 -3.74
C GLU A 645 58.62 26.05 -4.54
N GLU A 646 59.57 26.46 -5.38
CA GLU A 646 59.31 27.43 -6.43
C GLU A 646 58.02 26.99 -7.13
N PRO A 647 57.02 27.88 -7.31
CA PRO A 647 55.82 27.51 -8.04
C PRO A 647 56.30 27.01 -9.39
N VAL A 648 56.14 25.71 -9.61
CA VAL A 648 56.31 25.08 -10.91
C VAL A 648 55.53 25.97 -11.84
N LYS A 649 56.23 26.60 -12.77
CA LYS A 649 55.64 27.25 -13.93
C LYS A 649 54.88 26.15 -14.65
N GLU A 650 53.69 25.83 -14.20
CA GLU A 650 52.76 25.07 -15.00
C GLU A 650 52.52 25.97 -16.21
N ASP A 651 52.99 25.47 -17.35
CA ASP A 651 52.83 26.04 -18.67
C ASP A 651 51.34 26.25 -18.95
N ILE A 652 50.80 27.34 -18.42
CA ILE A 652 49.49 27.86 -18.79
C ILE A 652 49.65 28.30 -20.24
N THR A 653 49.03 27.51 -21.11
CA THR A 653 48.93 27.69 -22.55
C THR A 653 48.80 29.17 -22.93
N GLN A 654 49.79 29.66 -23.68
CA GLN A 654 50.02 31.06 -24.09
C GLN A 654 48.85 31.75 -24.80
N THR A 655 47.78 31.03 -25.15
CA THR A 655 46.58 31.59 -25.79
C THR A 655 45.67 32.34 -24.81
N ASP A 656 45.71 32.04 -23.51
CA ASP A 656 44.83 32.71 -22.54
C ASP A 656 45.39 34.07 -22.06
N ASP A 657 46.71 34.30 -22.18
CA ASP A 657 47.36 35.50 -21.66
C ASP A 657 46.96 36.79 -22.41
N GLU A 658 46.69 36.74 -23.71
CA GLU A 658 46.36 37.96 -24.48
C GLU A 658 45.01 38.58 -24.08
N GLU A 659 43.99 37.75 -23.84
CA GLU A 659 42.70 38.24 -23.31
C GLU A 659 42.84 38.72 -21.86
N TRP A 660 43.63 38.00 -21.05
CA TRP A 660 43.95 38.37 -19.66
C TRP A 660 44.66 39.73 -19.55
N GLU A 661 45.59 40.05 -20.46
CA GLU A 661 46.34 41.30 -20.46
C GLU A 661 45.54 42.51 -21.00
N SER A 662 44.36 42.29 -21.57
CA SER A 662 43.57 43.39 -22.15
C SER A 662 42.79 44.17 -21.08
N LEU A 663 42.17 43.47 -20.12
CA LEU A 663 41.22 44.05 -19.18
C LEU A 663 41.91 44.76 -17.99
N GLN A 664 41.73 46.09 -17.87
CA GLN A 664 42.39 46.89 -16.82
C GLN A 664 42.03 46.44 -15.39
N THR A 665 40.81 45.95 -15.19
CA THR A 665 40.33 45.51 -13.89
C THR A 665 40.98 44.20 -13.43
N LEU A 666 41.39 43.32 -14.37
CA LEU A 666 42.15 42.10 -14.07
C LEU A 666 43.60 42.42 -13.71
N LYS A 667 44.24 43.40 -14.36
CA LYS A 667 45.61 43.83 -14.03
C LYS A 667 45.78 44.23 -12.57
N LYS A 668 44.76 44.82 -11.96
CA LYS A 668 44.76 45.23 -10.54
C LYS A 668 44.65 44.06 -9.56
N ILE A 669 44.18 42.89 -10.02
CA ILE A 669 44.11 41.67 -9.21
C ILE A 669 45.51 41.05 -9.06
N ARG A 670 46.42 41.30 -10.02
CA ARG A 670 47.78 40.76 -9.95
C ARG A 670 48.49 41.27 -8.69
N PRO A 671 49.06 40.37 -7.87
CA PRO A 671 49.74 40.75 -6.65
C PRO A 671 50.98 41.59 -6.94
N ASN A 672 50.96 42.86 -6.53
CA ASN A 672 52.20 43.61 -6.31
C ASN A 672 52.86 43.08 -5.03
N LYS A 673 54.14 42.72 -5.10
CA LYS A 673 54.90 42.14 -3.97
C LYS A 673 54.72 42.94 -2.66
N GLU A 674 54.74 44.27 -2.72
CA GLU A 674 54.51 45.15 -1.55
C GLU A 674 53.08 45.03 -0.98
N LEU A 675 52.06 44.83 -1.82
CA LEU A 675 50.66 44.74 -1.37
C LEU A 675 50.33 43.36 -0.79
N THR A 676 50.93 42.30 -1.33
CA THR A 676 50.86 40.96 -0.72
C THR A 676 51.54 40.90 0.63
N GLU A 677 52.68 41.60 0.81
CA GLU A 677 53.34 41.71 2.11
C GLU A 677 52.47 42.44 3.14
N LYS A 678 51.66 43.43 2.73
CA LYS A 678 50.74 44.17 3.61
C LYS A 678 49.53 43.38 4.10
N LEU A 679 48.98 42.47 3.29
CA LEU A 679 47.75 41.73 3.60
C LEU A 679 48.01 40.32 4.19
N GLY A 680 49.25 39.84 4.17
CA GLY A 680 49.63 38.54 4.73
C GLY A 680 49.49 37.38 3.74
N LYS A 681 49.70 36.15 4.26
CA LYS A 681 49.70 34.90 3.48
C LYS A 681 48.38 34.71 2.70
N PRO A 682 48.40 34.17 1.47
CA PRO A 682 47.18 33.78 0.78
C PRO A 682 46.44 32.70 1.58
N GLY A 683 45.11 32.77 1.62
CA GLY A 683 44.29 31.74 2.26
C GLY A 683 44.27 30.44 1.46
N GLN A 684 44.00 29.32 2.13
CA GLN A 684 43.89 28.01 1.47
C GLN A 684 42.78 27.99 0.39
N THR A 685 42.97 27.18 -0.66
CA THR A 685 42.05 27.04 -1.80
C THR A 685 41.49 25.61 -1.97
N GLU A 686 41.74 24.70 -1.03
CA GLU A 686 41.26 23.32 -1.09
C GLU A 686 39.77 23.22 -0.73
N ILE A 687 39.36 23.96 0.29
CA ILE A 687 37.96 24.05 0.71
C ILE A 687 37.31 25.17 -0.09
N THR A 688 36.61 24.77 -1.15
CA THR A 688 35.85 25.67 -2.03
C THR A 688 34.35 25.40 -1.95
N LEU A 689 33.54 26.30 -2.50
CA LEU A 689 32.09 26.16 -2.62
C LEU A 689 31.62 25.74 -4.02
N LYS A 690 32.53 25.20 -4.84
CA LYS A 690 32.24 24.81 -6.21
C LYS A 690 31.04 23.86 -6.30
N ASP A 691 30.97 22.89 -5.39
CA ASP A 691 29.92 21.87 -5.34
C ASP A 691 28.68 22.29 -4.53
N ASP A 692 28.76 23.40 -3.79
CA ASP A 692 27.69 23.88 -2.91
C ASP A 692 26.84 25.01 -3.54
N LEU A 693 27.35 25.69 -4.58
CA LEU A 693 26.67 26.82 -5.24
C LEU A 693 26.64 26.69 -6.78
N PRO A 694 25.51 27.02 -7.43
CA PRO A 694 25.44 27.12 -8.88
C PRO A 694 26.40 28.17 -9.45
N GLU A 695 26.88 27.96 -10.68
CA GLU A 695 27.82 28.87 -11.35
C GLU A 695 27.34 30.32 -11.37
N ARG A 696 26.09 30.55 -11.80
CA ARG A 696 25.46 31.89 -11.83
C ARG A 696 25.55 32.59 -10.48
N ASP A 697 25.29 31.85 -9.42
CA ASP A 697 25.26 32.33 -8.04
C ASP A 697 26.67 32.71 -7.53
N ARG A 698 27.69 31.96 -7.93
CA ARG A 698 29.11 32.27 -7.65
C ARG A 698 29.55 33.51 -8.42
N THR A 699 29.22 33.56 -9.71
CA THR A 699 29.51 34.68 -10.61
C THR A 699 28.83 35.97 -10.15
N ASP A 700 27.57 35.90 -9.69
CA ASP A 700 26.84 37.05 -9.16
C ASP A 700 27.46 37.58 -7.86
N LEU A 701 27.93 36.70 -6.96
CA LEU A 701 28.66 37.11 -5.74
C LEU A 701 30.00 37.77 -6.09
N TYR A 702 30.76 37.16 -7.01
CA TYR A 702 32.02 37.72 -7.49
C TYR A 702 31.81 39.08 -8.17
N LYS A 703 30.82 39.19 -9.06
CA LYS A 703 30.40 40.45 -9.70
C LYS A 703 29.98 41.49 -8.66
N THR A 704 29.26 41.07 -7.62
CA THR A 704 28.83 41.91 -6.51
C THR A 704 30.00 42.40 -5.65
N TYR A 705 31.14 41.72 -5.64
CA TYR A 705 32.36 42.24 -5.01
C TYR A 705 33.20 43.09 -5.99
N LEU A 706 33.35 42.65 -7.25
CA LEU A 706 34.13 43.35 -8.28
C LEU A 706 33.63 44.77 -8.54
N LEU A 707 32.33 44.91 -8.81
CA LEU A 707 31.75 46.23 -9.04
C LEU A 707 31.89 47.10 -7.74
N TYR A 708 32.15 46.52 -6.54
CA TYR A 708 32.28 47.23 -5.26
C TYR A 708 33.71 47.75 -5.21
N CYS A 709 34.70 46.94 -5.61
CA CYS A 709 36.05 47.40 -5.91
C CYS A 709 36.05 48.59 -6.89
N LEU A 710 35.19 48.59 -7.92
CA LEU A 710 35.09 49.69 -8.89
C LEU A 710 34.39 50.96 -8.36
N THR A 711 33.29 50.81 -7.63
CA THR A 711 32.44 51.96 -7.22
C THR A 711 32.94 52.67 -5.96
N GLY A 712 33.74 52.02 -5.11
CA GLY A 712 34.11 52.57 -3.81
C GLY A 712 33.12 52.20 -2.71
N GLU A 713 33.38 52.67 -1.49
CA GLU A 713 32.39 52.62 -0.42
C GLU A 713 31.49 53.85 -0.51
N VAL A 714 30.18 53.64 -0.68
CA VAL A 714 29.19 54.71 -0.73
C VAL A 714 28.68 54.95 0.68
N THR A 715 29.19 55.98 1.33
CA THR A 715 28.67 56.43 2.63
C THR A 715 27.59 57.48 2.42
N ARG A 716 26.36 57.19 2.87
CA ARG A 716 25.28 58.19 2.92
C ARG A 716 25.49 59.06 4.14
N VAL A 717 25.87 60.31 3.92
CA VAL A 717 25.89 61.33 4.96
C VAL A 717 24.48 61.92 5.15
N PRO A 718 24.19 62.53 6.32
CA PRO A 718 22.98 63.32 6.51
C PRO A 718 22.79 64.32 5.35
N PHE A 719 21.54 64.62 4.99
CA PHE A 719 21.13 65.42 3.81
C PHE A 719 21.18 64.73 2.44
N GLY A 720 21.36 63.40 2.39
CA GLY A 720 21.21 62.63 1.15
C GLY A 720 22.43 62.67 0.22
N ALA A 721 23.51 63.36 0.63
CA ALA A 721 24.78 63.30 -0.06
C ALA A 721 25.40 61.89 0.05
N GLN A 722 26.00 61.42 -1.03
CA GLN A 722 26.73 60.16 -1.09
C GLN A 722 28.21 60.49 -1.29
N ILE A 723 29.05 60.15 -0.32
CA ILE A 723 30.49 60.29 -0.44
C ILE A 723 31.05 58.95 -0.89
N THR A 724 31.76 58.95 -2.02
CA THR A 724 32.54 57.82 -2.51
C THR A 724 33.99 58.00 -2.09
N THR A 725 34.48 57.16 -1.19
CA THR A 725 35.91 57.14 -0.85
C THR A 725 36.70 56.47 -1.99
N LYS A 726 37.80 57.11 -2.40
CA LYS A 726 38.77 56.52 -3.35
C LYS A 726 39.50 55.35 -2.65
N LYS A 727 39.69 54.25 -3.37
CA LYS A 727 40.14 52.95 -2.83
C LYS A 727 41.60 52.64 -3.11
N ASP A 728 42.17 51.84 -2.21
CA ASP A 728 43.47 51.18 -2.33
C ASP A 728 43.37 49.89 -3.18
N ASP A 729 44.48 49.51 -3.82
CA ASP A 729 44.62 48.29 -4.62
C ASP A 729 44.46 46.99 -3.80
N SER A 730 44.36 47.08 -2.47
CA SER A 730 44.16 45.95 -1.54
C SER A 730 42.82 45.22 -1.74
N GLU A 731 41.77 45.92 -2.19
CA GLU A 731 40.44 45.32 -2.39
C GLU A 731 40.42 44.31 -3.54
N TYR A 732 41.27 44.49 -4.56
CA TYR A 732 41.38 43.57 -5.69
C TYR A 732 42.08 42.25 -5.30
N LEU A 733 42.95 42.28 -4.28
CA LEU A 733 43.55 41.06 -3.73
C LEU A 733 42.52 40.23 -2.95
N LEU A 734 41.64 40.89 -2.19
CA LEU A 734 40.52 40.22 -1.52
C LEU A 734 39.54 39.63 -2.55
N LEU A 735 39.30 40.31 -3.67
CA LEU A 735 38.49 39.78 -4.76
C LEU A 735 39.10 38.49 -5.35
N ASN A 736 40.43 38.40 -5.48
CA ASN A 736 41.09 37.17 -5.92
C ASN A 736 40.84 36.01 -4.96
N GLN A 737 41.03 36.26 -3.66
CA GLN A 737 40.79 35.26 -2.61
C GLN A 737 39.33 34.81 -2.59
N LEU A 738 38.39 35.72 -2.81
CA LEU A 738 36.97 35.39 -2.94
C LEU A 738 36.71 34.44 -4.12
N GLY A 739 37.34 34.69 -5.28
CA GLY A 739 37.27 33.80 -6.44
C GLY A 739 37.69 32.37 -6.09
N GLY A 740 38.79 32.23 -5.35
CA GLY A 740 39.28 30.94 -4.84
C GLY A 740 38.28 30.24 -3.91
N ILE A 741 37.71 30.94 -2.92
CA ILE A 741 36.73 30.36 -1.98
C ILE A 741 35.46 29.91 -2.71
N LEU A 742 35.00 30.69 -3.69
CA LEU A 742 33.84 30.33 -4.50
C LEU A 742 34.13 29.15 -5.44
N GLY A 743 35.40 28.88 -5.75
CA GLY A 743 35.80 27.83 -6.69
C GLY A 743 35.57 28.25 -8.14
N LEU A 744 35.71 29.55 -8.44
CA LEU A 744 35.66 30.07 -9.81
C LEU A 744 36.99 29.81 -10.52
N SER A 745 36.91 29.34 -11.75
CA SER A 745 38.05 29.16 -12.65
C SER A 745 38.56 30.49 -13.21
N SER A 746 39.79 30.48 -13.71
CA SER A 746 40.40 31.63 -14.39
C SER A 746 39.54 32.14 -15.55
N GLN A 747 38.93 31.23 -16.32
CA GLN A 747 38.05 31.59 -17.44
C GLN A 747 36.76 32.26 -16.95
N GLU A 748 36.05 31.66 -15.99
CA GLU A 748 34.83 32.25 -15.42
C GLU A 748 35.11 33.67 -14.88
N ILE A 749 36.24 33.88 -14.20
CA ILE A 749 36.66 35.21 -13.70
C ILE A 749 36.85 36.19 -14.87
N VAL A 750 37.58 35.80 -15.92
CA VAL A 750 37.76 36.65 -17.13
C VAL A 750 36.42 37.03 -17.72
N GLU A 751 35.46 36.10 -17.81
CA GLU A 751 34.13 36.38 -18.36
C GLU A 751 33.36 37.41 -17.53
N VAL A 752 33.46 37.38 -16.20
CA VAL A 752 32.81 38.39 -15.35
C VAL A 752 33.40 39.77 -15.62
N HIS A 753 34.72 39.86 -15.72
CA HIS A 753 35.43 41.11 -15.99
C HIS A 753 35.13 41.63 -17.40
N ARG A 754 35.14 40.74 -18.41
CA ARG A 754 34.79 41.04 -19.80
C ARG A 754 33.34 41.51 -19.90
N GLY A 755 32.39 40.78 -19.34
CA GLY A 755 30.97 41.14 -19.37
C GLY A 755 30.69 42.49 -18.71
N LEU A 756 31.43 42.84 -17.66
CA LEU A 756 31.33 44.16 -17.04
C LEU A 756 31.95 45.27 -17.90
N ALA A 757 33.10 44.99 -18.52
CA ALA A 757 33.74 45.88 -19.49
C ALA A 757 32.83 46.14 -20.69
N GLU A 758 32.18 45.11 -21.24
CA GLU A 758 31.19 45.22 -22.32
C GLU A 758 30.00 46.10 -21.92
N GLN A 759 29.46 45.91 -20.71
CA GLN A 759 28.37 46.74 -20.20
C GLN A 759 28.76 48.22 -20.08
N ALA A 760 29.95 48.50 -19.53
CA ALA A 760 30.46 49.86 -19.43
C ALA A 760 30.74 50.49 -20.80
N PHE A 761 31.38 49.73 -21.71
CA PHE A 761 31.66 50.17 -23.07
C PHE A 761 30.37 50.48 -23.82
N ARG A 762 29.37 49.58 -23.77
CA ARG A 762 28.08 49.75 -24.43
C ARG A 762 27.35 51.00 -23.95
N GLN A 763 27.24 51.20 -22.64
CA GLN A 763 26.54 52.37 -22.08
C GLN A 763 27.15 53.69 -22.56
N GLN A 764 28.48 53.80 -22.59
CA GLN A 764 29.12 55.03 -23.05
C GLN A 764 29.15 55.14 -24.58
N ALA A 765 29.27 54.03 -25.31
CA ALA A 765 29.21 54.00 -26.76
C ALA A 765 27.81 54.41 -27.28
N GLU A 766 26.74 54.02 -26.60
CA GLU A 766 25.36 54.45 -26.93
C GLU A 766 25.20 55.98 -26.80
N VAL A 767 25.94 56.63 -25.89
CA VAL A 767 25.96 58.09 -25.75
C VAL A 767 26.76 58.75 -26.88
N ILE A 768 27.91 58.20 -27.25
CA ILE A 768 28.77 58.74 -28.33
C ILE A 768 28.10 58.58 -29.70
N LEU A 769 27.42 57.45 -29.93
CA LEU A 769 26.73 57.08 -31.16
C LEU A 769 25.22 57.36 -31.09
N ALA A 770 24.80 58.41 -30.38
CA ALA A 770 23.39 58.72 -30.17
C ALA A 770 22.58 58.85 -31.48
N ASP A 771 23.21 59.36 -32.54
CA ASP A 771 22.67 59.52 -33.91
C ASP A 771 23.11 58.40 -34.89
N GLY A 772 23.92 57.44 -34.43
CA GLY A 772 24.45 56.33 -35.23
C GLY A 772 25.64 56.63 -36.15
N GLN A 773 26.14 57.87 -36.25
CA GLN A 773 27.19 58.18 -37.23
C GLN A 773 28.61 57.90 -36.71
N LEU A 774 29.42 57.22 -37.53
CA LEU A 774 30.84 56.92 -37.27
C LEU A 774 31.77 57.97 -37.90
N THR A 775 31.81 59.17 -37.34
CA THR A 775 32.79 60.19 -37.76
C THR A 775 34.19 59.81 -37.25
N LYS A 776 35.25 60.27 -37.92
CA LYS A 776 36.65 60.02 -37.49
C LYS A 776 36.88 60.39 -36.01
N ALA A 777 36.34 61.53 -35.57
CA ALA A 777 36.42 61.98 -34.19
C ALA A 777 35.72 61.02 -33.20
N ARG A 778 34.60 60.42 -33.56
CA ARG A 778 33.89 59.45 -32.71
C ARG A 778 34.57 58.10 -32.68
N VAL A 779 35.12 57.64 -33.80
CA VAL A 779 35.96 56.44 -33.82
C VAL A 779 37.16 56.62 -32.90
N GLU A 780 37.77 57.81 -32.87
CA GLU A 780 38.84 58.13 -31.93
C GLU A 780 38.36 58.15 -30.47
N GLN A 781 37.19 58.74 -30.18
CA GLN A 781 36.57 58.67 -28.84
C GLN A 781 36.26 57.23 -28.40
N LEU A 782 35.72 56.40 -29.29
CA LEU A 782 35.42 54.99 -29.04
C LEU A 782 36.70 54.17 -28.84
N ASN A 783 37.75 54.43 -29.61
CA ASN A 783 39.06 53.79 -29.44
C ASN A 783 39.71 54.20 -28.11
N ASN A 784 39.60 55.47 -27.72
CA ASN A 784 40.07 55.94 -26.42
C ASN A 784 39.29 55.29 -25.27
N LEU A 785 37.97 55.18 -25.42
CA LEU A 785 37.10 54.50 -24.47
C LEU A 785 37.40 53.00 -24.37
N GLN A 786 37.60 52.34 -25.50
CA GLN A 786 38.00 50.93 -25.57
C GLN A 786 39.30 50.70 -24.80
N LYS A 787 40.32 51.55 -25.00
CA LYS A 787 41.59 51.51 -24.28
C LYS A 787 41.44 51.78 -22.77
N GLN A 788 40.52 52.67 -22.39
CA GLN A 788 40.23 52.97 -20.98
C GLN A 788 39.58 51.79 -20.25
N VAL A 789 38.63 51.10 -20.90
CA VAL A 789 37.96 49.94 -20.32
C VAL A 789 38.86 48.69 -20.41
N GLY A 790 39.73 48.62 -21.42
CA GLY A 790 40.55 47.45 -21.72
C GLY A 790 39.79 46.35 -22.47
N LEU A 791 38.71 46.69 -23.17
CA LEU A 791 37.91 45.72 -23.90
C LEU A 791 38.63 45.29 -25.20
N PRO A 792 38.72 43.99 -25.53
CA PRO A 792 39.35 43.55 -26.77
C PRO A 792 38.63 44.10 -28.01
N GLN A 793 39.40 44.30 -29.10
CA GLN A 793 38.93 44.96 -30.31
C GLN A 793 37.70 44.31 -30.94
N GLU A 794 37.65 42.98 -30.93
CA GLU A 794 36.55 42.23 -31.52
C GLU A 794 35.22 42.53 -30.83
N TYR A 795 35.21 42.57 -29.49
CA TYR A 795 34.01 42.85 -28.70
C TYR A 795 33.58 44.31 -28.82
N ALA A 796 34.54 45.24 -28.78
CA ALA A 796 34.25 46.65 -29.00
C ALA A 796 33.63 46.88 -30.40
N GLN A 797 34.18 46.26 -31.44
CA GLN A 797 33.62 46.34 -32.80
C GLN A 797 32.24 45.70 -32.91
N LYS A 798 32.01 44.55 -32.26
CA LYS A 798 30.68 43.92 -32.21
C LYS A 798 29.65 44.86 -31.57
N ILE A 799 30.01 45.52 -30.47
CA ILE A 799 29.12 46.48 -29.79
C ILE A 799 28.87 47.70 -30.69
N ILE A 800 29.93 48.29 -31.28
CA ILE A 800 29.80 49.43 -32.20
C ILE A 800 28.89 49.08 -33.36
N LYS A 801 29.14 47.94 -34.04
CA LYS A 801 28.29 47.45 -35.14
C LYS A 801 26.85 47.29 -34.69
N SER A 802 26.61 46.67 -33.53
CA SER A 802 25.25 46.49 -33.01
C SER A 802 24.54 47.84 -32.81
N ILE A 803 25.21 48.83 -32.22
CA ILE A 803 24.63 50.15 -31.97
C ILE A 803 24.38 50.87 -33.30
N THR A 804 25.33 50.85 -34.23
CA THR A 804 25.18 51.52 -35.53
C THR A 804 24.09 50.87 -36.37
N THR A 805 23.99 49.54 -36.38
CA THR A 805 22.93 48.83 -37.09
C THR A 805 21.57 49.16 -36.50
N THR A 806 21.42 49.15 -35.17
CA THR A 806 20.17 49.55 -34.50
C THR A 806 19.81 51.01 -34.79
N LYS A 807 20.78 51.92 -34.82
CA LYS A 807 20.55 53.35 -35.11
C LYS A 807 20.25 53.62 -36.58
N MET A 808 20.93 52.94 -37.51
CA MET A 808 20.65 53.04 -38.94
C MET A 808 19.27 52.48 -39.26
N ALA A 809 18.87 51.34 -38.69
CA ALA A 809 17.53 50.80 -38.83
C ALA A 809 16.47 51.84 -38.39
N ALA A 810 16.63 52.42 -37.20
CA ALA A 810 15.72 53.47 -36.71
C ALA A 810 15.68 54.72 -37.62
N ALA A 811 16.82 55.11 -38.20
CA ALA A 811 16.89 56.25 -39.12
C ALA A 811 16.20 55.96 -40.47
N ILE A 812 16.38 54.75 -41.02
CA ILE A 812 15.70 54.31 -42.25
C ILE A 812 14.19 54.25 -42.01
N GLU A 813 13.73 53.63 -40.91
CA GLU A 813 12.31 53.62 -40.55
C GLU A 813 11.71 55.04 -40.44
N THR A 814 12.47 55.99 -39.88
CA THR A 814 12.05 57.39 -39.80
C THR A 814 11.99 58.07 -41.19
N ALA A 815 12.94 57.77 -42.08
CA ALA A 815 12.94 58.34 -43.44
C ALA A 815 11.81 57.77 -44.31
N VAL A 816 11.50 56.48 -44.13
CA VAL A 816 10.37 55.81 -44.77
C VAL A 816 9.05 56.42 -44.31
N THR A 817 8.84 56.56 -42.99
CA THR A 817 7.61 57.15 -42.44
C THR A 817 7.40 58.62 -42.85
N GLN A 818 8.48 59.40 -42.99
CA GLN A 818 8.41 60.77 -43.50
C GLN A 818 8.21 60.86 -45.02
N GLY A 819 8.23 59.73 -45.74
CA GLY A 819 8.07 59.68 -47.18
C GLY A 819 9.22 60.32 -47.96
N ARG A 820 10.41 60.42 -47.36
CA ARG A 820 11.62 61.01 -47.98
C ARG A 820 12.39 60.02 -48.86
N LEU A 821 12.06 58.73 -48.78
CA LEU A 821 12.67 57.68 -49.58
C LEU A 821 11.74 57.27 -50.72
N ASN A 822 12.22 57.44 -51.94
CA ASN A 822 11.55 56.96 -53.15
C ASN A 822 12.13 55.60 -53.54
N MET A 823 11.41 54.83 -54.36
CA MET A 823 11.85 53.50 -54.79
C MET A 823 13.27 53.48 -55.41
N LYS A 824 13.64 54.51 -56.17
CA LYS A 824 15.00 54.64 -56.73
C LYS A 824 16.07 54.68 -55.64
N GLN A 825 15.84 55.43 -54.56
CA GLN A 825 16.76 55.51 -53.43
C GLN A 825 16.80 54.20 -52.63
N ILE A 826 15.70 53.45 -52.59
CA ILE A 826 15.67 52.13 -51.94
C ILE A 826 16.51 51.13 -52.74
N ARG A 827 16.44 51.14 -54.08
CA ARG A 827 17.34 50.35 -54.93
C ARG A 827 18.81 50.74 -54.71
N GLU A 828 19.12 52.03 -54.65
CA GLU A 828 20.48 52.51 -54.35
C GLU A 828 20.98 52.03 -52.97
N LEU A 829 20.11 52.02 -51.95
CA LEU A 829 20.47 51.48 -50.63
C LEU A 829 20.74 49.96 -50.68
N LYS A 830 19.94 49.20 -51.44
CA LYS A 830 20.12 47.76 -51.61
C LYS A 830 21.39 47.43 -52.41
N GLU A 831 21.70 48.24 -53.42
CA GLU A 831 22.96 48.16 -54.18
C GLU A 831 24.18 48.51 -53.32
N ALA A 832 24.01 49.38 -52.34
CA ALA A 832 25.03 49.68 -51.33
C ALA A 832 25.15 48.61 -50.22
N ASP A 833 24.57 47.42 -50.42
CA ASP A 833 24.60 46.27 -49.51
C ASP A 833 23.94 46.56 -48.14
N VAL A 834 23.00 47.51 -48.10
CA VAL A 834 22.17 47.75 -46.92
C VAL A 834 21.04 46.73 -46.89
N ASP A 835 21.08 45.83 -45.91
CA ASP A 835 20.02 44.85 -45.67
C ASP A 835 18.74 45.51 -45.15
N LEU A 836 17.93 46.02 -46.08
CA LEU A 836 16.63 46.61 -45.81
C LEU A 836 15.64 45.64 -45.17
N ASP A 837 15.83 44.32 -45.34
CA ASP A 837 14.88 43.31 -44.87
C ASP A 837 14.97 43.11 -43.36
N SER A 838 16.17 43.18 -42.78
CA SER A 838 16.36 43.16 -41.32
C SER A 838 16.22 44.54 -40.67
N MET A 839 16.44 45.63 -41.43
CA MET A 839 16.42 46.99 -40.91
C MET A 839 15.04 47.67 -40.93
N VAL A 840 14.10 47.24 -41.79
CA VAL A 840 12.78 47.87 -41.94
C VAL A 840 11.67 46.82 -41.82
N SER A 841 10.68 47.09 -40.97
CA SER A 841 9.53 46.18 -40.81
C SER A 841 8.75 45.96 -42.13
N GLU A 842 8.14 44.77 -42.28
CA GLU A 842 7.29 44.41 -43.43
C GLU A 842 6.19 45.45 -43.69
N ASN A 843 5.54 45.96 -42.64
CA ASN A 843 4.48 46.96 -42.75
C ASN A 843 4.94 48.28 -43.42
N LEU A 844 6.16 48.72 -43.10
CA LEU A 844 6.72 49.95 -43.69
C LEU A 844 7.06 49.74 -45.17
N ARG A 845 7.57 48.56 -45.53
CA ARG A 845 7.84 48.17 -46.92
C ARG A 845 6.54 48.10 -47.73
N GLU A 846 5.48 47.51 -47.19
CA GLU A 846 4.15 47.51 -47.80
C GLU A 846 3.59 48.93 -48.01
N THR A 847 3.82 49.84 -47.06
CA THR A 847 3.41 51.25 -47.17
C THR A 847 4.15 51.97 -48.31
N LEU A 848 5.45 51.71 -48.47
CA LEU A 848 6.24 52.24 -49.59
C LEU A 848 5.76 51.72 -50.94
N PHE A 849 5.42 50.43 -51.01
CA PHE A 849 4.85 49.83 -52.21
C PHE A 849 3.54 50.51 -52.59
N LYS A 850 2.62 50.64 -51.63
CA LYS A 850 1.32 51.30 -51.83
C LYS A 850 1.49 52.74 -52.34
N LYS A 851 2.41 53.50 -51.75
CA LYS A 851 2.71 54.88 -52.18
C LYS A 851 3.29 54.93 -53.59
N THR A 852 4.24 54.05 -53.91
CA THR A 852 4.87 53.98 -55.24
C THR A 852 3.85 53.64 -56.32
N VAL A 853 2.93 52.72 -56.04
CA VAL A 853 1.83 52.36 -56.97
C VAL A 853 0.84 53.52 -57.11
N ASP A 854 0.49 54.23 -56.03
CA ASP A 854 -0.41 55.38 -56.10
C ASP A 854 0.20 56.55 -56.90
N ASP A 855 1.52 56.75 -56.81
CA ASP A 855 2.26 57.72 -57.63
C ASP A 855 2.23 57.34 -59.12
N ILE A 856 2.31 56.05 -59.45
CA ILE A 856 2.21 55.55 -60.84
C ILE A 856 0.81 55.82 -61.42
N PHE A 857 -0.25 55.52 -60.65
CA PHE A 857 -1.63 55.78 -61.04
C PHE A 857 -2.01 57.28 -61.11
N SER A 858 -1.17 58.17 -60.60
CA SER A 858 -1.39 59.63 -60.60
C SER A 858 -0.40 60.38 -61.49
N SER A 859 0.31 59.68 -62.37
CA SER A 859 1.40 60.25 -63.17
C SER A 859 0.93 61.03 -64.40
N GLY A 860 -0.34 60.86 -64.82
CA GLY A 860 -0.92 61.51 -66.00
C GLY A 860 -0.48 60.94 -67.34
N THR A 861 0.38 59.90 -67.37
CA THR A 861 0.94 59.34 -68.60
C THR A 861 0.08 58.24 -69.22
N GLY A 862 -0.69 57.52 -68.40
CA GLY A 862 -1.47 56.36 -68.84
C GLY A 862 -0.63 55.11 -69.10
N GLU A 863 0.65 55.15 -68.70
CA GLU A 863 1.54 54.01 -68.75
C GLU A 863 1.44 53.20 -67.46
N PHE A 864 1.26 51.90 -67.61
CA PHE A 864 1.26 50.93 -66.52
C PHE A 864 2.09 49.73 -66.96
N ASP A 865 3.34 49.66 -66.49
CA ASP A 865 4.21 48.52 -66.75
C ASP A 865 3.90 47.39 -65.77
N THR A 866 3.29 46.34 -66.29
CA THR A 866 2.89 45.15 -65.52
C THR A 866 4.09 44.43 -64.90
N GLU A 867 5.25 44.39 -65.57
CA GLU A 867 6.44 43.75 -65.02
C GLU A 867 7.09 44.59 -63.92
N GLU A 868 7.15 45.91 -64.10
CA GLU A 868 7.70 46.81 -63.08
C GLU A 868 6.86 46.75 -61.80
N VAL A 869 5.52 46.84 -61.90
CA VAL A 869 4.62 46.91 -60.74
C VAL A 869 4.41 45.57 -60.05
N TYR A 870 4.30 44.46 -60.79
CA TYR A 870 3.98 43.16 -60.19
C TYR A 870 5.21 42.29 -59.89
N GLU A 871 6.34 42.51 -60.55
CA GLU A 871 7.54 41.67 -60.37
C GLU A 871 8.69 42.45 -59.73
N LYS A 872 9.15 43.54 -60.35
CA LYS A 872 10.37 44.25 -59.91
C LYS A 872 10.18 45.01 -58.59
N ILE A 873 9.17 45.86 -58.49
CA ILE A 873 8.92 46.67 -57.28
C ILE A 873 8.67 45.76 -56.04
N PRO A 874 7.87 44.68 -56.12
CA PRO A 874 7.74 43.73 -55.02
C PRO A 874 9.03 42.97 -54.68
N SER A 875 9.86 42.61 -55.66
CA SER A 875 11.13 41.93 -55.38
C SER A 875 12.18 42.87 -54.75
N ASP A 876 12.16 44.14 -55.11
CA ASP A 876 13.05 45.14 -54.52
C ASP A 876 12.75 45.35 -53.04
N LEU A 877 11.46 45.44 -52.69
CA LEU A 877 10.98 45.60 -51.32
C LEU A 877 10.78 44.29 -50.56
N ASN A 878 11.00 43.14 -51.20
CA ASN A 878 10.77 41.81 -50.65
C ASN A 878 9.37 41.66 -50.02
N ILE A 879 8.35 42.09 -50.77
CA ILE A 879 6.92 41.96 -50.43
C ILE A 879 6.35 40.76 -51.19
N ASN A 880 5.42 40.04 -50.57
CA ASN A 880 4.72 38.94 -51.23
C ASN A 880 3.99 39.45 -52.49
N LYS A 881 4.31 38.83 -53.65
CA LYS A 881 3.75 39.19 -54.96
C LYS A 881 2.22 39.10 -55.02
N GLU A 882 1.61 38.17 -54.28
CA GLU A 882 0.15 38.02 -54.22
C GLU A 882 -0.50 39.17 -53.44
N LYS A 883 0.07 39.55 -52.29
CA LYS A 883 -0.36 40.73 -51.54
C LYS A 883 -0.18 42.00 -52.37
N ALA A 884 0.96 42.15 -53.03
CA ALA A 884 1.25 43.27 -53.92
C ALA A 884 0.20 43.38 -55.04
N ARG A 885 -0.15 42.26 -55.68
CA ARG A 885 -1.27 42.21 -56.65
C ARG A 885 -2.58 42.69 -56.02
N GLY A 886 -2.93 42.21 -54.84
CA GLY A 886 -4.14 42.65 -54.11
C GLY A 886 -4.18 44.17 -53.88
N VAL A 887 -3.08 44.76 -53.40
CA VAL A 887 -2.96 46.21 -53.16
C VAL A 887 -3.12 47.01 -54.46
N VAL A 888 -2.49 46.57 -55.55
CA VAL A 888 -2.62 47.23 -56.87
C VAL A 888 -4.06 47.17 -57.37
N HIS A 889 -4.75 46.03 -57.22
CA HIS A 889 -6.15 45.90 -57.64
C HIS A 889 -7.10 46.79 -56.82
N GLU A 890 -6.86 46.90 -55.51
CA GLU A 890 -7.65 47.76 -54.63
C GLU A 890 -7.46 49.24 -54.98
N LEU A 891 -6.20 49.67 -55.17
CA LEU A 891 -5.87 51.03 -55.58
C LEU A 891 -6.44 51.36 -56.96
N ALA A 892 -6.28 50.48 -57.94
CA ALA A 892 -6.81 50.68 -59.29
C ALA A 892 -8.33 50.82 -59.29
N LYS A 893 -9.06 49.93 -58.61
CA LYS A 893 -10.53 50.01 -58.50
C LYS A 893 -11.00 51.28 -57.81
N GLY A 894 -10.34 51.69 -56.73
CA GLY A 894 -10.67 52.93 -56.03
C GLY A 894 -10.35 54.18 -56.84
N ARG A 895 -9.26 54.16 -57.62
CA ARG A 895 -8.85 55.29 -58.48
C ARG A 895 -9.66 55.42 -59.75
N LEU A 896 -10.14 54.33 -60.37
CA LEU A 896 -10.92 54.40 -61.62
C LEU A 896 -12.10 55.37 -61.52
N SER A 897 -12.93 55.25 -60.48
CA SER A 897 -14.05 56.18 -60.27
C SER A 897 -13.57 57.60 -59.99
N ASN A 898 -12.53 57.75 -59.17
CA ASN A 898 -11.97 59.05 -58.81
C ASN A 898 -11.34 59.77 -60.01
N SER A 899 -10.64 59.06 -60.89
CA SER A 899 -10.03 59.62 -62.11
C SER A 899 -11.09 60.10 -63.09
N LEU A 900 -12.23 59.40 -63.22
CA LEU A 900 -13.36 59.90 -64.00
C LEU A 900 -13.99 61.14 -63.36
N ILE A 901 -14.25 61.12 -62.06
CA ILE A 901 -14.77 62.29 -61.32
C ILE A 901 -13.84 63.49 -61.51
N GLN A 902 -12.53 63.26 -61.46
CA GLN A 902 -11.52 64.30 -61.65
C GLN A 902 -11.50 64.80 -63.10
N ALA A 903 -11.62 63.92 -64.09
CA ALA A 903 -11.76 64.29 -65.49
C ALA A 903 -13.02 65.15 -65.71
N VAL A 904 -14.17 64.79 -65.15
CA VAL A 904 -15.42 65.57 -65.26
C VAL A 904 -15.29 66.92 -64.54
N SER A 905 -14.68 66.95 -63.35
CA SER A 905 -14.40 68.21 -62.65
C SER A 905 -13.53 69.14 -63.51
N LEU A 906 -12.49 68.60 -64.15
CA LEU A 906 -11.59 69.37 -65.02
C LEU A 906 -12.26 69.80 -66.32
N LEU A 907 -13.19 68.99 -66.85
CA LEU A 907 -14.05 69.34 -67.99
C LEU A 907 -14.89 70.58 -67.66
N ARG A 908 -15.56 70.59 -66.50
CA ARG A 908 -16.36 71.74 -66.03
C ARG A 908 -15.52 73.00 -65.81
N GLN A 909 -14.26 72.84 -65.43
CA GLN A 909 -13.27 73.91 -65.30
C GLN A 909 -12.66 74.33 -66.65
N ARG A 910 -13.03 73.68 -67.76
CA ARG A 910 -12.46 73.88 -69.11
C ARG A 910 -10.95 73.62 -69.18
N ASN A 911 -10.39 72.83 -68.26
CA ASN A 911 -8.97 72.47 -68.26
C ASN A 911 -8.75 71.21 -69.11
N GLN A 912 -8.61 71.38 -70.42
CA GLN A 912 -8.46 70.28 -71.37
C GLN A 912 -7.21 69.42 -71.12
N GLN A 913 -6.09 70.03 -70.73
CA GLN A 913 -4.86 69.28 -70.42
C GLN A 913 -5.05 68.41 -69.18
N GLY A 914 -5.68 68.97 -68.15
CA GLY A 914 -6.03 68.23 -66.94
C GLY A 914 -6.97 67.06 -67.24
N VAL A 915 -7.97 67.27 -68.08
CA VAL A 915 -8.87 66.20 -68.56
C VAL A 915 -8.06 65.06 -69.18
N VAL A 916 -7.15 65.35 -70.12
CA VAL A 916 -6.32 64.33 -70.77
C VAL A 916 -5.48 63.57 -69.73
N SER A 917 -4.86 64.27 -68.76
CA SER A 917 -4.08 63.60 -67.71
C SER A 917 -4.93 62.68 -66.82
N SER A 918 -6.13 63.10 -66.41
CA SER A 918 -7.02 62.26 -65.60
C SER A 918 -7.62 61.09 -66.38
N LEU A 919 -7.84 61.25 -67.69
CA LEU A 919 -8.23 60.16 -68.58
C LEU A 919 -7.09 59.18 -68.83
N ASN A 920 -5.85 59.65 -68.88
CA ASN A 920 -4.67 58.80 -68.89
C ASN A 920 -4.54 58.03 -67.57
N ASP A 921 -4.74 58.67 -66.42
CA ASP A 921 -4.76 57.99 -65.11
C ASP A 921 -5.85 56.91 -65.06
N LEU A 922 -7.03 57.20 -65.61
CA LEU A 922 -8.12 56.23 -65.78
C LEU A 922 -7.64 55.01 -66.60
N LEU A 923 -6.95 55.25 -67.73
CA LEU A 923 -6.42 54.18 -68.58
C LEU A 923 -5.30 53.39 -67.90
N ALA A 924 -4.44 54.01 -67.08
CA ALA A 924 -3.45 53.30 -66.29
C ALA A 924 -4.11 52.35 -65.28
N CYS A 925 -5.18 52.83 -64.59
CA CYS A 925 -5.93 51.99 -63.67
C CYS A 925 -6.68 50.85 -64.38
N ASP A 926 -7.22 51.10 -65.58
CA ASP A 926 -7.88 50.07 -66.38
C ASP A 926 -6.90 49.02 -66.94
N LYS A 927 -5.68 49.42 -67.31
CA LYS A 927 -4.60 48.47 -67.67
C LYS A 927 -4.25 47.54 -66.51
N ALA A 928 -4.29 48.05 -65.28
CA ALA A 928 -4.06 47.24 -64.08
C ALA A 928 -5.23 46.30 -63.79
N VAL A 929 -6.48 46.78 -63.92
CA VAL A 929 -7.71 46.02 -63.72
C VAL A 929 -8.73 46.37 -64.81
N PRO A 930 -8.86 45.54 -65.87
CA PRO A 930 -9.83 45.77 -66.93
C PRO A 930 -11.24 45.87 -66.37
N SER A 931 -11.82 47.07 -66.48
CA SER A 931 -13.10 47.39 -65.83
C SER A 931 -14.26 47.44 -66.82
N GLN A 932 -15.46 47.30 -66.27
CA GLN A 932 -16.70 47.53 -67.00
C GLN A 932 -16.86 49.04 -67.29
N PRO A 933 -17.70 49.42 -68.28
CA PRO A 933 -17.97 50.82 -68.58
C PRO A 933 -18.37 51.60 -67.32
N VAL A 934 -17.74 52.74 -67.09
CA VAL A 934 -17.99 53.57 -65.91
C VAL A 934 -19.29 54.33 -66.14
N SER A 935 -20.26 54.15 -65.24
CA SER A 935 -21.53 54.84 -65.31
C SER A 935 -21.38 56.30 -64.86
N TRP A 936 -21.84 57.23 -65.69
CA TRP A 936 -21.97 58.65 -65.34
C TRP A 936 -23.35 59.16 -65.71
N GLU A 937 -23.92 60.05 -64.89
CA GLU A 937 -25.31 60.50 -65.02
C GLU A 937 -25.53 61.36 -66.27
N VAL A 938 -24.51 62.10 -66.72
CA VAL A 938 -24.60 63.05 -67.83
C VAL A 938 -23.83 62.51 -69.06
N PRO A 939 -24.49 61.84 -70.01
CA PRO A 939 -23.83 61.26 -71.20
C PRO A 939 -23.22 62.32 -72.14
N GLU A 940 -23.71 63.57 -72.07
CA GLU A 940 -23.14 64.71 -72.78
C GLU A 940 -21.71 65.01 -72.30
N GLU A 941 -21.47 64.98 -70.98
CA GLU A 941 -20.13 65.17 -70.41
C GLU A 941 -19.17 64.05 -70.85
N LEU A 942 -19.65 62.81 -70.96
CA LEU A 942 -18.84 61.70 -71.47
C LEU A 942 -18.46 61.90 -72.95
N SER A 943 -19.38 62.43 -73.74
CA SER A 943 -19.16 62.77 -75.15
C SER A 943 -18.13 63.89 -75.30
N ASP A 944 -18.17 64.90 -74.42
CA ASP A 944 -17.19 65.97 -74.37
C ASP A 944 -15.81 65.47 -73.92
N LEU A 945 -15.74 64.62 -72.90
CA LEU A 945 -14.48 63.98 -72.47
C LEU A 945 -13.84 63.20 -73.63
N TYR A 946 -14.64 62.40 -74.34
CA TYR A 946 -14.18 61.65 -75.50
C TYR A 946 -13.70 62.57 -76.62
N THR A 947 -14.41 63.67 -76.89
CA THR A 947 -14.03 64.64 -77.93
C THR A 947 -12.73 65.37 -77.57
N ILE A 948 -12.54 65.74 -76.30
CA ILE A 948 -11.30 66.34 -75.81
C ILE A 948 -10.15 65.35 -75.92
N TYR A 949 -10.37 64.10 -75.51
CA TYR A 949 -9.35 63.07 -75.62
C TYR A 949 -9.00 62.79 -77.08
N LEU A 950 -9.98 62.72 -77.98
CA LEU A 950 -9.76 62.54 -79.41
C LEU A 950 -8.88 63.65 -80.00
N LYS A 951 -9.11 64.91 -79.61
CA LYS A 951 -8.29 66.08 -80.01
C LYS A 951 -6.83 66.00 -79.52
N SER A 952 -6.55 65.20 -78.50
CA SER A 952 -5.19 65.03 -77.98
C SER A 952 -4.32 64.05 -78.78
N ASN A 953 -4.84 63.50 -79.89
CA ASN A 953 -4.18 62.48 -80.72
C ASN A 953 -3.67 61.25 -79.92
N PRO A 954 -4.54 60.56 -79.15
CA PRO A 954 -4.17 59.39 -78.38
C PRO A 954 -3.92 58.19 -79.30
N THR A 955 -3.19 57.19 -78.81
CA THR A 955 -3.02 55.92 -79.54
C THR A 955 -4.37 55.26 -79.82
N PRO A 956 -4.54 54.59 -80.97
CA PRO A 956 -5.83 54.00 -81.35
C PRO A 956 -6.33 52.98 -80.32
N GLU A 957 -5.42 52.27 -79.65
CA GLU A 957 -5.73 51.36 -78.55
C GLU A 957 -6.33 52.10 -77.35
N ASN A 958 -5.66 53.15 -76.85
CA ASN A 958 -6.16 53.96 -75.74
C ASN A 958 -7.49 54.63 -76.08
N LEU A 959 -7.64 55.11 -77.32
CA LEU A 959 -8.87 55.75 -77.81
C LEU A 959 -10.03 54.75 -77.82
N SER A 960 -9.83 53.56 -78.39
CA SER A 960 -10.82 52.49 -78.43
C SER A 960 -11.21 51.99 -77.03
N ARG A 961 -10.23 51.88 -76.13
CA ARG A 961 -10.46 51.45 -74.76
C ARG A 961 -11.19 52.51 -73.96
N LEU A 962 -10.84 53.79 -74.13
CA LEU A 962 -11.59 54.89 -73.51
C LEU A 962 -13.02 54.95 -74.05
N GLN A 963 -13.23 54.74 -75.35
CA GLN A 963 -14.57 54.66 -75.95
C GLN A 963 -15.44 53.62 -75.23
N TYR A 964 -14.87 52.44 -74.98
CA TYR A 964 -15.52 51.37 -74.22
C TYR A 964 -15.79 51.77 -72.76
N LEU A 965 -14.79 52.35 -72.07
CA LEU A 965 -14.92 52.75 -70.66
C LEU A 965 -15.97 53.85 -70.45
N LEU A 966 -16.11 54.78 -71.39
CA LEU A 966 -17.13 55.84 -71.34
C LEU A 966 -18.50 55.36 -71.86
N GLY A 967 -18.63 54.12 -72.34
CA GLY A 967 -19.89 53.56 -72.82
C GLY A 967 -20.44 54.24 -74.09
N ILE A 968 -19.56 54.77 -74.94
CA ILE A 968 -19.97 55.49 -76.16
C ILE A 968 -20.18 54.50 -77.31
N ASN A 969 -21.41 54.41 -77.79
CA ASN A 969 -21.78 53.56 -78.92
C ASN A 969 -20.99 53.94 -80.18
N ASP A 970 -20.72 52.95 -81.05
CA ASP A 970 -19.94 53.16 -82.28
C ASP A 970 -20.55 54.23 -83.20
N SER A 971 -21.88 54.35 -83.26
CA SER A 971 -22.57 55.39 -84.03
C SER A 971 -22.29 56.80 -83.48
N THR A 972 -22.31 56.96 -82.15
CA THR A 972 -22.02 58.23 -81.48
C THR A 972 -20.53 58.57 -81.59
N ALA A 973 -19.64 57.59 -81.42
CA ALA A 973 -18.20 57.77 -81.59
C ALA A 973 -17.81 58.10 -83.04
N ALA A 974 -18.51 57.52 -84.02
CA ALA A 974 -18.36 57.87 -85.44
C ALA A 974 -18.88 59.27 -85.71
N ALA A 975 -20.06 59.65 -85.19
CA ALA A 975 -20.59 61.01 -85.32
C ALA A 975 -19.68 62.07 -84.66
N LEU A 976 -19.14 61.80 -83.47
CA LEU A 976 -18.18 62.69 -82.80
C LEU A 976 -16.85 62.79 -83.56
N ARG A 977 -16.39 61.69 -84.18
CA ARG A 977 -15.26 61.72 -85.12
C ARG A 977 -15.58 62.56 -86.35
N GLU A 978 -16.76 62.39 -86.94
CA GLU A 978 -17.20 63.14 -88.13
C GLU A 978 -17.41 64.63 -87.83
N ILE A 979 -17.94 64.98 -86.65
CA ILE A 979 -18.06 66.35 -86.16
C ILE A 979 -16.67 66.94 -85.91
N GLY A 980 -15.75 66.15 -85.34
CA GLY A 980 -14.34 66.50 -85.22
C GLY A 980 -13.71 66.81 -86.58
N ASP A 981 -13.93 65.95 -87.58
CA ASP A 981 -13.43 66.12 -88.94
C ASP A 981 -14.11 67.30 -89.67
N ARG A 982 -15.40 67.55 -89.44
CA ARG A 982 -16.11 68.71 -90.01
C ARG A 982 -15.68 70.02 -89.37
N LEU A 983 -15.43 70.05 -88.06
CA LEU A 983 -14.86 71.22 -87.37
C LEU A 983 -13.40 71.46 -87.78
N LEU A 984 -12.62 70.41 -88.00
CA LEU A 984 -11.27 70.54 -88.58
C LEU A 984 -11.32 71.04 -90.04
N ASN A 985 -12.36 70.71 -90.81
CA ASN A 985 -12.52 71.22 -92.17
C ASN A 985 -13.19 72.61 -92.28
N THR A 986 -13.87 73.10 -91.23
CA THR A 986 -14.44 74.47 -91.22
C THR A 986 -13.61 75.49 -90.43
N THR A 987 -12.58 75.07 -89.70
CA THR A 987 -11.62 76.00 -89.06
C THR A 987 -10.63 76.65 -90.04
N ALA A 988 -10.85 76.49 -91.35
CA ALA A 988 -10.18 77.29 -92.38
C ALA A 988 -10.91 78.61 -92.73
N GLU A 989 -12.11 78.87 -92.20
CA GLU A 989 -12.78 80.17 -92.34
C GLU A 989 -13.19 80.73 -90.96
N GLU A 990 -12.20 80.95 -90.09
CA GLU A 990 -12.30 82.01 -89.08
C GLU A 990 -12.17 83.36 -89.80
N GLU A 991 -13.32 83.90 -90.24
CA GLU A 991 -13.49 85.33 -90.43
C GLU A 991 -13.28 86.03 -89.08
N LYS A 992 -12.23 86.85 -89.02
CA LYS A 992 -12.04 87.89 -88.02
C LYS A 992 -13.19 88.89 -88.10
N PHE A 993 -14.17 88.79 -87.20
CA PHE A 993 -15.02 89.95 -86.93
C PHE A 993 -14.27 90.94 -86.04
N VAL A 994 -13.82 92.01 -86.69
CA VAL A 994 -13.55 93.31 -86.10
C VAL A 994 -14.90 94.03 -86.04
N PHE A 995 -15.35 94.33 -84.81
CA PHE A 995 -16.66 94.87 -84.39
C PHE A 995 -17.84 93.90 -84.34
#